data_AF-A0A3N5Q1Y7-F1
#
_entry.id   AF-A0A3N5Q1Y7-F1
#
_cell.length_a   1.000
_cell.length_b   1.000
_cell.length_c   1.000
_cell.angle_alpha   90.00
_cell.angle_beta   90.00
_cell.angle_gamma   90.00
#
_symmetry.space_group_name_H-M   'P 1'
#
loop_
_entity.id
_entity.type
_entity.pdbx_description
1 polymer ?
#
loop_
_entity_poly.entity_id
_entity_poly.type
_entity_poly.pdbx_seq_one_letter_code
_entity_poly.pdbx_strand_id
1 'polypeptide(L)'
;MLYKFSNILFSLQFLIISSYSLAQTSLDSIRISAQVDYKANALHSFFFGDHWRDVWTTPINIKYLDLFEYAGGLTPIKTGGGMQTKSLQLKGNDGKIYKFRSVDKYPGRSLSDDFRGSIVESFMQDQITTINPFSSLIVYSLIQPTGILNTKPELYMMPESNLLNENKSEYGNMLGTIEEKADEYENSELNFAGAYKIRDTYKVFNELEDDSDNSIVATDYLKARLFDIFIGDRDRHAGQWDWAEFRLGKKKIYKPIPKDRDFAFPLYDGLIPRALTLAITSYVHFDYDMPAMLDITWEGRHLDRRILGNIDKVKWDSVANYLQSVLTDELIQQSIDALPIEVQSINRSELIPKLLSRRNQIKIASDEFYKLAVQYIDIYLSNKDEYVEISRNDKNFTSVTVYKRDKKSGEKKNEVIYYMNFDHTHTEEIRLHLNDGDDKVIIYGNSENPILIVVDGGNGDDELIDSSKVNYSRNKTKFFDSGKNTIFVVSESTYVNTKKYDEPINEKQKYEPNQENRYHDFGLLVPFNISSDYGVVLGLGGGFNFYDYKIIPYSYRIEALGSYAYLTESFKFEANAYFNQLIDDWRIKISGKASQLEITRFNGLGNETIREEELSNNKYYQVEQENYILSSIFSTPLSKTLSLHFGSSLESSNVKSIENTFLYDSTFYGVGKFSFFNLGAGITYDIRDNIGFPQSGYFIEFLINYTPELFDNPRSFFKSRLDIRTYFENDIFTNNTLSLRAAGEIIKGDYPFYKGASLGGSKSLRGYPTNRFIGDASLIFQSEWRIHIGKPRVIIPGKLGIRLFAETGRVFLVDEKSNLWHQSFGGGFYYDILDRLLTINFDIAVSKDLVRYYFYFTKSF
;
A
#
# COMPACT_ATOMS: atom_id res chain seq x y z
N MET A 1 66.83 -52.22 -10.81
CA MET A 1 66.77 -50.97 -11.61
C MET A 1 65.34 -50.42 -11.66
N LEU A 2 64.65 -50.37 -10.51
CA LEU A 2 63.20 -50.07 -10.41
C LEU A 2 62.86 -49.07 -9.27
N TYR A 3 63.87 -48.47 -8.64
CA TYR A 3 63.70 -47.49 -7.55
C TYR A 3 64.03 -46.03 -7.95
N LYS A 4 64.42 -45.79 -9.21
CA LYS A 4 64.74 -44.45 -9.73
C LYS A 4 63.66 -43.81 -10.61
N PHE A 5 62.55 -44.52 -10.90
CA PHE A 5 61.45 -43.98 -11.72
C PHE A 5 60.24 -43.47 -10.91
N SER A 6 60.14 -43.82 -9.61
CA SER A 6 59.03 -43.34 -8.75
C SER A 6 59.19 -41.89 -8.29
N ASN A 7 60.43 -41.40 -8.15
CA ASN A 7 60.69 -40.04 -7.64
C ASN A 7 60.62 -38.96 -8.73
N ILE A 8 60.65 -39.33 -10.01
CA ILE A 8 60.49 -38.40 -11.14
C ILE A 8 59.00 -38.16 -11.45
N LEU A 9 58.13 -39.16 -11.23
CA LEU A 9 56.68 -38.97 -11.39
C LEU A 9 56.06 -38.13 -10.27
N PHE A 10 56.57 -38.25 -9.03
CA PHE A 10 56.08 -37.45 -7.89
C PHE A 10 56.52 -35.99 -7.96
N SER A 11 57.69 -35.71 -8.57
CA SER A 11 58.17 -34.34 -8.80
C SER A 11 57.54 -33.69 -10.05
N LEU A 12 57.14 -34.47 -11.07
CA LEU A 12 56.31 -33.94 -12.17
C LEU A 12 54.86 -33.68 -11.78
N GLN A 13 54.26 -34.44 -10.85
CA GLN A 13 52.93 -34.09 -10.32
C GLN A 13 52.95 -32.81 -9.47
N PHE A 14 54.02 -32.54 -8.72
CA PHE A 14 54.17 -31.25 -8.03
C PHE A 14 54.44 -30.08 -8.98
N LEU A 15 55.12 -30.31 -10.11
CA LEU A 15 55.33 -29.30 -11.16
C LEU A 15 54.09 -29.04 -12.03
N ILE A 16 53.19 -30.03 -12.15
CA ILE A 16 51.90 -29.84 -12.84
C ILE A 16 50.86 -29.20 -11.89
N ILE A 17 50.91 -29.46 -10.58
CA ILE A 17 50.06 -28.75 -9.60
C ILE A 17 50.51 -27.29 -9.40
N SER A 18 51.81 -26.97 -9.58
CA SER A 18 52.29 -25.58 -9.54
C SER A 18 52.15 -24.81 -10.86
N SER A 19 51.81 -25.48 -11.97
CA SER A 19 51.54 -24.82 -13.27
C SER A 19 50.05 -24.72 -13.64
N TYR A 20 49.14 -25.37 -12.90
CA TYR A 20 47.70 -25.03 -12.90
C TYR A 20 47.35 -23.83 -12.00
N SER A 21 48.34 -23.26 -11.29
CA SER A 21 48.20 -22.08 -10.42
C SER A 21 48.58 -20.76 -11.10
N LEU A 22 48.99 -20.76 -12.38
CA LEU A 22 49.52 -19.58 -13.07
C LEU A 22 48.80 -19.36 -14.41
N ALA A 23 47.54 -18.96 -14.30
CA ALA A 23 46.86 -18.21 -15.36
C ALA A 23 45.76 -17.31 -14.75
N GLN A 24 46.07 -16.68 -13.61
CA GLN A 24 45.40 -15.44 -13.25
C GLN A 24 46.26 -14.34 -13.83
N THR A 25 45.91 -13.86 -15.03
CA THR A 25 46.45 -12.59 -15.52
C THR A 25 46.19 -11.55 -14.44
N SER A 26 47.26 -11.14 -13.76
CA SER A 26 47.29 -10.13 -12.71
C SER A 26 46.94 -8.77 -13.31
N LEU A 27 45.66 -8.50 -13.47
CA LEU A 27 45.21 -7.12 -13.44
C LEU A 27 45.07 -6.77 -11.95
N ASP A 28 46.02 -6.04 -11.39
CA ASP A 28 45.94 -5.58 -9.99
C ASP A 28 44.75 -4.62 -9.78
N SER A 29 44.32 -3.98 -10.88
CA SER A 29 43.16 -3.10 -10.94
C SER A 29 42.55 -3.05 -12.34
N ILE A 30 41.31 -2.59 -12.43
CA ILE A 30 40.57 -2.32 -13.66
C ILE A 30 39.95 -0.93 -13.58
N ARG A 31 39.87 -0.25 -14.73
CA ARG A 31 39.14 1.01 -14.87
C ARG A 31 37.78 0.77 -15.50
N ILE A 32 36.71 0.97 -14.75
CA ILE A 32 35.33 0.65 -15.17
C ILE A 32 34.33 1.64 -14.54
N SER A 33 33.22 1.92 -15.22
CA SER A 33 32.08 2.62 -14.60
C SER A 33 31.19 1.64 -13.86
N ALA A 34 30.45 2.08 -12.84
CA ALA A 34 29.51 1.19 -12.13
C ALA A 34 28.43 0.64 -13.08
N GLN A 35 27.88 1.49 -13.95
CA GLN A 35 27.01 1.08 -15.05
C GLN A 35 26.97 2.17 -16.14
N VAL A 36 27.41 1.85 -17.37
CA VAL A 36 27.50 2.82 -18.48
C VAL A 36 26.14 3.09 -19.13
N ASP A 37 25.24 2.12 -19.08
CA ASP A 37 23.93 2.19 -19.75
C ASP A 37 22.95 3.19 -19.11
N TYR A 38 23.29 3.74 -17.94
CA TYR A 38 22.50 4.75 -17.24
C TYR A 38 22.65 6.18 -17.76
N LYS A 39 23.47 6.40 -18.80
CA LYS A 39 23.58 7.71 -19.46
C LYS A 39 22.23 8.15 -20.03
N ALA A 40 21.81 9.37 -19.66
CA ALA A 40 20.57 9.99 -20.11
C ALA A 40 20.85 11.28 -20.90
N ASN A 41 19.93 11.66 -21.78
CA ASN A 41 19.93 12.98 -22.41
C ASN A 41 19.02 13.95 -21.61
N ALA A 42 19.11 15.24 -21.91
CA ALA A 42 18.36 16.28 -21.18
C ALA A 42 16.83 16.08 -21.16
N LEU A 43 16.24 15.52 -22.23
CA LEU A 43 14.80 15.24 -22.26
C LEU A 43 14.43 14.09 -21.33
N HIS A 44 15.23 13.02 -21.32
CA HIS A 44 15.06 11.90 -20.40
C HIS A 44 15.21 12.36 -18.95
N SER A 45 16.30 13.09 -18.65
CA SER A 45 16.53 13.67 -17.32
C SER A 45 15.43 14.62 -16.85
N PHE A 46 14.83 15.42 -17.75
CA PHE A 46 13.72 16.30 -17.38
C PHE A 46 12.52 15.53 -16.80
N PHE A 47 12.16 14.41 -17.43
CA PHE A 47 11.03 13.59 -16.98
C PHE A 47 11.41 12.62 -15.85
N PHE A 48 12.59 12.01 -15.94
CA PHE A 48 13.00 10.85 -15.15
C PHE A 48 14.22 11.09 -14.26
N GLY A 49 14.70 12.33 -14.13
CA GLY A 49 15.75 12.74 -13.20
C GLY A 49 17.19 12.51 -13.67
N ASP A 50 18.08 13.40 -13.20
CA ASP A 50 19.53 13.26 -13.28
C ASP A 50 20.05 12.29 -12.22
N HIS A 51 19.42 12.27 -11.04
CA HIS A 51 19.70 11.34 -9.95
C HIS A 51 21.21 11.27 -9.60
N TRP A 52 21.76 10.06 -9.42
CA TRP A 52 23.20 9.82 -9.28
C TRP A 52 23.88 9.38 -10.59
N ARG A 53 23.29 9.63 -11.77
CA ARG A 53 23.78 9.10 -13.06
C ARG A 53 25.25 9.42 -13.35
N ASP A 54 25.71 10.61 -12.95
CA ASP A 54 27.12 11.00 -13.11
C ASP A 54 28.05 10.11 -12.27
N VAL A 55 27.64 9.71 -11.06
CA VAL A 55 28.42 8.77 -10.23
C VAL A 55 28.39 7.37 -10.83
N TRP A 56 27.25 6.92 -11.36
CA TRP A 56 27.12 5.62 -12.01
C TRP A 56 27.98 5.48 -13.27
N THR A 57 28.09 6.55 -14.05
CA THR A 57 28.70 6.51 -15.39
C THR A 57 30.17 6.94 -15.40
N THR A 58 30.67 7.57 -14.32
CA THR A 58 32.08 7.95 -14.19
C THR A 58 32.99 6.72 -14.03
N PRO A 59 34.01 6.52 -14.90
CA PRO A 59 34.94 5.41 -14.75
C PRO A 59 35.84 5.56 -13.52
N ILE A 60 35.83 4.55 -12.64
CA ILE A 60 36.65 4.47 -11.42
C ILE A 60 37.76 3.43 -11.58
N ASN A 61 38.88 3.61 -10.89
CA ASN A 61 39.91 2.57 -10.76
C ASN A 61 39.59 1.67 -9.55
N ILE A 62 39.40 0.37 -9.77
CA ILE A 62 39.04 -0.58 -8.73
C ILE A 62 39.94 -1.81 -8.74
N LYS A 63 40.26 -2.33 -7.55
CA LYS A 63 41.07 -3.55 -7.42
C LYS A 63 40.21 -4.80 -7.60
N TYR A 64 40.82 -5.87 -8.06
CA TYR A 64 40.19 -7.19 -7.98
C TYR A 64 40.24 -7.72 -6.54
N LEU A 65 39.19 -8.45 -6.14
CA LEU A 65 39.17 -9.19 -4.88
C LEU A 65 40.12 -10.39 -5.00
N ASP A 66 41.19 -10.41 -4.20
CA ASP A 66 42.06 -11.58 -4.12
C ASP A 66 41.41 -12.67 -3.27
N LEU A 67 40.83 -13.68 -3.93
CA LEU A 67 40.16 -14.79 -3.26
C LEU A 67 41.11 -15.74 -2.51
N PHE A 68 42.43 -15.70 -2.79
CA PHE A 68 43.42 -16.52 -2.09
C PHE A 68 43.93 -15.82 -0.82
N GLU A 69 44.14 -14.51 -0.87
CA GLU A 69 44.71 -13.76 0.26
C GLU A 69 43.65 -13.20 1.22
N TYR A 70 42.51 -12.72 0.70
CA TYR A 70 41.50 -12.08 1.54
C TYR A 70 40.95 -13.05 2.59
N ALA A 71 40.88 -12.62 3.85
CA ALA A 71 40.47 -13.45 4.99
C ALA A 71 41.20 -14.82 5.10
N GLY A 72 42.45 -14.89 4.62
CA GLY A 72 43.26 -16.11 4.57
C GLY A 72 42.83 -17.11 3.49
N GLY A 73 41.92 -16.71 2.60
CA GLY A 73 41.34 -17.52 1.53
C GLY A 73 39.81 -17.60 1.64
N LEU A 74 39.10 -17.28 0.55
CA LEU A 74 37.65 -17.26 0.48
C LEU A 74 37.11 -18.45 -0.30
N THR A 75 36.13 -19.14 0.27
CA THR A 75 35.41 -20.25 -0.38
C THR A 75 33.92 -19.93 -0.51
N PRO A 76 33.33 -19.97 -1.71
CA PRO A 76 31.88 -19.78 -1.87
C PRO A 76 31.09 -20.85 -1.12
N ILE A 77 30.08 -20.43 -0.36
CA ILE A 77 29.22 -21.35 0.42
C ILE A 77 27.76 -21.29 0.01
N LYS A 78 27.24 -20.11 -0.36
CA LYS A 78 25.80 -19.94 -0.63
C LYS A 78 25.53 -18.70 -1.47
N THR A 79 24.72 -18.84 -2.52
CA THR A 79 24.13 -17.69 -3.21
C THR A 79 22.89 -17.20 -2.46
N GLY A 80 22.61 -15.91 -2.59
CA GLY A 80 21.42 -15.31 -2.03
C GLY A 80 21.19 -13.93 -2.61
N GLY A 81 20.50 -13.10 -1.84
CA GLY A 81 20.13 -11.75 -2.24
C GLY A 81 18.61 -11.65 -2.37
N GLY A 82 18.08 -10.50 -2.00
CA GLY A 82 16.64 -10.25 -2.03
C GLY A 82 16.10 -10.16 -3.45
N MET A 83 14.95 -9.49 -3.59
CA MET A 83 14.26 -9.35 -4.87
C MET A 83 14.98 -8.45 -5.88
N GLN A 84 16.16 -7.87 -5.55
CA GLN A 84 16.86 -6.93 -6.44
C GLN A 84 18.38 -7.11 -6.48
N THR A 85 19.01 -7.46 -5.36
CA THR A 85 20.48 -7.58 -5.26
C THR A 85 20.92 -9.03 -5.46
N LYS A 86 22.04 -9.25 -6.16
CA LYS A 86 22.73 -10.56 -6.17
C LYS A 86 23.75 -10.58 -5.05
N SER A 87 23.75 -11.63 -4.22
CA SER A 87 24.77 -11.77 -3.18
C SER A 87 25.37 -13.17 -3.12
N LEU A 88 26.64 -13.25 -2.75
CA LEU A 88 27.39 -14.49 -2.57
C LEU A 88 27.97 -14.50 -1.16
N GLN A 89 27.63 -15.52 -0.37
CA GLN A 89 28.27 -15.78 0.91
C GLN A 89 29.55 -16.58 0.67
N LEU A 90 30.63 -16.12 1.28
CA LEU A 90 31.98 -16.65 1.18
C LEU A 90 32.47 -16.95 2.59
N LYS A 91 33.03 -18.13 2.81
CA LYS A 91 33.67 -18.51 4.07
C LYS A 91 35.15 -18.18 3.99
N GLY A 92 35.63 -17.39 4.95
CA GLY A 92 37.06 -17.14 5.14
C GLY A 92 37.73 -18.26 5.91
N ASN A 93 39.02 -18.45 5.68
CA ASN A 93 39.86 -19.36 6.48
C ASN A 93 40.13 -18.82 7.91
N ASP A 94 39.79 -17.57 8.16
CA ASP A 94 39.73 -16.97 9.49
C ASP A 94 38.49 -17.39 10.31
N GLY A 95 37.60 -18.22 9.74
CA GLY A 95 36.39 -18.75 10.39
C GLY A 95 35.16 -17.86 10.25
N LYS A 96 35.27 -16.69 9.61
CA LYS A 96 34.17 -15.76 9.41
C LYS A 96 33.43 -15.99 8.10
N ILE A 97 32.20 -15.49 8.05
CA ILE A 97 31.40 -15.45 6.82
C ILE A 97 31.42 -14.03 6.29
N TYR A 98 31.66 -13.91 4.99
CA TYR A 98 31.64 -12.67 4.22
C TYR A 98 30.49 -12.71 3.23
N LYS A 99 29.95 -11.54 2.90
CA LYS A 99 28.89 -11.37 1.92
C LYS A 99 29.38 -10.41 0.84
N PHE A 100 29.52 -10.90 -0.39
CA PHE A 100 29.72 -10.08 -1.57
C PHE A 100 28.34 -9.71 -2.17
N ARG A 101 28.09 -8.44 -2.48
CA ARG A 101 26.84 -7.95 -3.08
C ARG A 101 27.12 -7.17 -4.36
N SER A 102 26.28 -7.33 -5.37
CA SER A 102 26.35 -6.50 -6.58
C SER A 102 26.06 -5.03 -6.26
N VAL A 103 26.84 -4.11 -6.84
CA VAL A 103 26.55 -2.66 -6.81
C VAL A 103 25.32 -2.36 -7.67
N ASP A 104 25.34 -2.80 -8.94
CA ASP A 104 24.18 -2.69 -9.80
C ASP A 104 23.10 -3.70 -9.39
N LYS A 105 21.86 -3.23 -9.34
CA LYS A 105 20.70 -3.99 -8.86
C LYS A 105 19.84 -4.37 -10.05
N TYR A 106 19.13 -5.48 -9.92
CA TYR A 106 18.19 -5.96 -10.91
C TYR A 106 16.77 -6.04 -10.32
N PRO A 107 15.98 -4.95 -10.41
CA PRO A 107 14.64 -4.89 -9.85
C PRO A 107 13.63 -5.81 -10.54
N GLY A 108 13.96 -6.38 -11.70
CA GLY A 108 13.09 -7.31 -12.42
C GLY A 108 12.70 -8.56 -11.62
N ARG A 109 13.50 -8.98 -10.63
CA ARG A 109 13.13 -10.07 -9.72
C ARG A 109 11.93 -9.70 -8.83
N SER A 110 11.81 -8.44 -8.38
CA SER A 110 10.64 -7.91 -7.61
C SER A 110 9.36 -7.81 -8.41
N LEU A 111 9.48 -7.69 -9.73
CA LEU A 111 8.35 -7.58 -10.63
C LEU A 111 7.66 -8.93 -10.78
N SER A 112 6.33 -8.91 -10.86
CA SER A 112 5.59 -10.11 -11.28
C SER A 112 6.00 -10.49 -12.69
N ASP A 113 5.83 -11.76 -13.06
CA ASP A 113 6.29 -12.27 -14.36
C ASP A 113 5.74 -11.50 -15.56
N ASP A 114 4.56 -10.89 -15.40
CA ASP A 114 3.98 -10.04 -16.45
C ASP A 114 4.89 -8.83 -16.71
N PHE A 115 5.50 -8.23 -15.67
CA PHE A 115 6.32 -7.04 -15.80
C PHE A 115 7.77 -7.25 -16.22
N ARG A 116 8.24 -8.51 -16.23
CA ARG A 116 9.60 -8.83 -16.64
C ARG A 116 9.81 -8.68 -18.15
N GLY A 117 10.93 -8.10 -18.56
CA GLY A 117 11.32 -7.79 -19.93
C GLY A 117 10.49 -6.69 -20.58
N SER A 118 9.91 -5.79 -19.78
CA SER A 118 9.05 -4.71 -20.24
C SER A 118 9.66 -3.33 -20.04
N ILE A 119 9.03 -2.30 -20.60
CA ILE A 119 9.43 -0.92 -20.31
C ILE A 119 9.24 -0.53 -18.83
N VAL A 120 8.37 -1.22 -18.07
CA VAL A 120 8.29 -0.99 -16.61
C VAL A 120 9.52 -1.56 -15.93
N GLU A 121 10.04 -2.72 -16.37
CA GLU A 121 11.33 -3.20 -15.91
C GLU A 121 12.44 -2.23 -16.32
N SER A 122 12.45 -1.75 -17.58
CA SER A 122 13.45 -0.76 -18.03
C SER A 122 13.36 0.54 -17.23
N PHE A 123 12.15 1.00 -16.92
CA PHE A 123 11.93 2.16 -16.04
C PHE A 123 12.44 1.87 -14.63
N MET A 124 12.08 0.75 -14.01
CA MET A 124 12.57 0.41 -12.67
C MET A 124 14.10 0.24 -12.64
N GLN A 125 14.69 -0.33 -13.68
CA GLN A 125 16.13 -0.47 -13.86
C GLN A 125 16.78 0.91 -13.97
N ASP A 126 16.24 1.80 -14.79
CA ASP A 126 16.68 3.20 -14.91
C ASP A 126 16.62 3.93 -13.56
N GLN A 127 15.54 3.71 -12.80
CA GLN A 127 15.32 4.31 -11.48
C GLN A 127 16.21 3.72 -10.37
N ILE A 128 17.04 2.70 -10.64
CA ILE A 128 18.15 2.33 -9.73
C ILE A 128 19.14 3.49 -9.57
N THR A 129 19.24 4.37 -10.58
CA THR A 129 20.10 5.56 -10.50
C THR A 129 19.69 6.57 -9.44
N THR A 130 18.47 6.47 -8.90
CA THR A 130 18.02 7.24 -7.71
C THR A 130 18.86 6.92 -6.47
N ILE A 131 19.50 5.75 -6.44
CA ILE A 131 20.38 5.30 -5.36
C ILE A 131 21.83 5.61 -5.72
N ASN A 132 22.60 6.10 -4.74
CA ASN A 132 24.04 6.27 -4.89
C ASN A 132 24.74 4.89 -4.90
N PRO A 133 25.54 4.54 -5.92
CA PRO A 133 26.13 3.20 -6.07
C PRO A 133 27.15 2.84 -4.97
N PHE A 134 27.66 3.83 -4.24
CA PHE A 134 28.70 3.66 -3.23
C PHE A 134 28.27 4.15 -1.84
N SER A 135 26.95 4.32 -1.63
CA SER A 135 26.37 4.84 -0.39
C SER A 135 26.87 4.12 0.86
N SER A 136 27.00 2.79 0.80
CA SER A 136 27.44 1.97 1.94
C SER A 136 28.82 2.36 2.48
N LEU A 137 29.76 2.81 1.62
CA LEU A 137 31.10 3.24 2.02
C LEU A 137 31.07 4.55 2.84
N ILE A 138 30.23 5.49 2.38
CA ILE A 138 30.00 6.77 3.04
C ILE A 138 29.31 6.53 4.38
N VAL A 139 28.24 5.72 4.36
CA VAL A 139 27.45 5.39 5.54
C VAL A 139 28.32 4.73 6.61
N TYR A 140 29.18 3.75 6.26
CA TYR A 140 30.08 3.12 7.21
C TYR A 140 30.97 4.14 7.94
N SER A 141 31.56 5.07 7.20
CA SER A 141 32.42 6.13 7.76
C SER A 141 31.67 7.01 8.76
N LEU A 142 30.39 7.30 8.49
CA LEU A 142 29.53 8.09 9.38
C LEU A 142 29.00 7.30 10.58
N ILE A 143 28.67 6.02 10.41
CA ILE A 143 27.98 5.22 11.42
C ILE A 143 28.94 4.63 12.46
N GLN A 144 30.18 4.33 12.09
CA GLN A 144 31.14 3.68 12.99
C GLN A 144 31.39 4.46 14.30
N PRO A 145 31.59 5.80 14.30
CA PRO A 145 31.83 6.56 15.52
C PRO A 145 30.62 6.66 16.47
N THR A 146 29.41 6.33 16.00
CA THR A 146 28.17 6.40 16.79
C THR A 146 27.99 5.21 17.75
N GLY A 147 28.79 4.16 17.57
CA GLY A 147 28.68 2.90 18.31
C GLY A 147 27.46 2.05 17.92
N ILE A 148 26.75 2.37 16.84
CA ILE A 148 25.76 1.46 16.25
C ILE A 148 26.53 0.28 15.64
N LEU A 149 26.10 -0.95 15.94
CA LEU A 149 26.70 -2.15 15.38
C LEU A 149 26.57 -2.14 13.85
N ASN A 150 27.69 -2.30 13.15
CA ASN A 150 27.73 -2.27 11.69
C ASN A 150 28.87 -3.15 11.15
N THR A 151 28.79 -3.46 9.87
CA THR A 151 29.82 -4.19 9.11
C THR A 151 30.55 -3.22 8.21
N LYS A 152 31.84 -3.48 7.94
CA LYS A 152 32.67 -2.66 7.04
C LYS A 152 32.52 -3.15 5.60
N PRO A 153 31.91 -2.37 4.69
CA PRO A 153 31.90 -2.66 3.27
C PRO A 153 33.22 -2.23 2.62
N GLU A 154 33.73 -3.07 1.72
CA GLU A 154 34.89 -2.79 0.89
C GLU A 154 34.54 -3.05 -0.59
N LEU A 155 34.87 -2.09 -1.46
CA LEU A 155 34.53 -2.16 -2.89
C LEU A 155 35.59 -2.94 -3.66
N TYR A 156 35.16 -3.92 -4.46
CA TYR A 156 36.05 -4.73 -5.31
C TYR A 156 35.39 -5.13 -6.62
N MET A 157 36.23 -5.47 -7.60
CA MET A 157 35.83 -6.28 -8.74
C MET A 157 36.00 -7.76 -8.40
N MET A 158 34.96 -8.56 -8.52
CA MET A 158 35.08 -10.02 -8.37
C MET A 158 35.87 -10.59 -9.56
N PRO A 159 36.99 -11.30 -9.35
CA PRO A 159 37.74 -11.89 -10.47
C PRO A 159 36.96 -13.03 -11.10
N GLU A 160 37.16 -13.23 -12.40
CA GLU A 160 36.70 -14.42 -13.09
C GLU A 160 37.57 -15.65 -12.73
N SER A 161 37.39 -16.16 -11.51
CA SER A 161 38.21 -17.23 -10.93
C SER A 161 37.49 -18.58 -10.91
N ASN A 162 38.25 -19.67 -11.11
CA ASN A 162 37.73 -21.03 -10.93
C ASN A 162 37.38 -21.35 -9.47
N LEU A 163 37.92 -20.58 -8.50
CA LEU A 163 37.55 -20.69 -7.08
C LEU A 163 36.07 -20.36 -6.81
N LEU A 164 35.40 -19.67 -7.75
CA LEU A 164 33.97 -19.39 -7.66
C LEU A 164 33.10 -20.62 -7.96
N ASN A 165 33.69 -21.72 -8.46
CA ASN A 165 32.99 -22.94 -8.87
C ASN A 165 31.83 -22.61 -9.84
N GLU A 166 30.65 -23.16 -9.61
CA GLU A 166 29.42 -22.89 -10.36
C GLU A 166 29.01 -21.40 -10.38
N ASN A 167 29.45 -20.61 -9.40
CA ASN A 167 29.13 -19.18 -9.28
C ASN A 167 29.96 -18.30 -10.22
N LYS A 168 30.99 -18.85 -10.90
CA LYS A 168 31.88 -18.09 -11.78
C LYS A 168 31.13 -17.31 -12.87
N SER A 169 30.13 -17.95 -13.49
CA SER A 169 29.37 -17.35 -14.59
C SER A 169 28.48 -16.17 -14.17
N GLU A 170 27.99 -16.19 -12.93
CA GLU A 170 27.09 -15.15 -12.42
C GLU A 170 27.85 -14.00 -11.74
N TYR A 171 28.94 -14.28 -11.04
CA TYR A 171 29.66 -13.30 -10.21
C TYR A 171 31.01 -12.88 -10.76
N GLY A 172 31.61 -13.62 -11.71
CA GLY A 172 32.88 -13.24 -12.32
C GLY A 172 32.77 -11.88 -13.03
N ASN A 173 33.77 -11.02 -12.83
CA ASN A 173 33.82 -9.64 -13.35
C ASN A 173 32.63 -8.76 -12.89
N MET A 174 32.08 -9.03 -11.70
CA MET A 174 31.04 -8.21 -11.10
C MET A 174 31.64 -7.14 -10.19
N LEU A 175 31.22 -5.89 -10.34
CA LEU A 175 31.48 -4.84 -9.36
C LEU A 175 30.56 -5.04 -8.15
N GLY A 176 31.14 -5.07 -6.96
CA GLY A 176 30.40 -5.31 -5.74
C GLY A 176 31.11 -4.86 -4.48
N THR A 177 30.38 -4.91 -3.37
CA THR A 177 30.92 -4.70 -2.04
C THR A 177 31.05 -6.04 -1.32
N ILE A 178 32.17 -6.26 -0.63
CA ILE A 178 32.34 -7.35 0.31
C ILE A 178 32.32 -6.79 1.73
N GLU A 179 31.62 -7.47 2.62
CA GLU A 179 31.57 -7.14 4.04
C GLU A 179 31.54 -8.43 4.86
N GLU A 180 32.01 -8.34 6.10
CA GLU A 180 31.73 -9.38 7.08
C GLU A 180 30.21 -9.51 7.26
N LYS A 181 29.66 -10.72 7.25
CA LYS A 181 28.27 -10.97 7.57
C LYS A 181 28.14 -11.06 9.10
N ALA A 182 27.30 -10.23 9.70
CA ALA A 182 26.94 -10.38 11.10
C ALA A 182 26.22 -11.72 11.31
N ASP A 183 26.95 -12.74 11.77
CA ASP A 183 26.47 -14.12 11.88
C ASP A 183 27.16 -14.84 13.05
N GLU A 184 26.73 -16.08 13.29
CA GLU A 184 27.39 -17.02 14.18
C GLU A 184 28.64 -17.62 13.49
N TYR A 185 29.79 -17.63 14.17
CA TYR A 185 31.04 -18.19 13.67
C TYR A 185 31.18 -19.66 14.09
N GLU A 186 31.80 -20.46 13.22
CA GLU A 186 32.06 -21.86 13.54
C GLU A 186 33.03 -21.98 14.71
N ASN A 187 32.72 -22.88 15.64
CA ASN A 187 33.54 -23.20 16.81
C ASN A 187 33.85 -21.99 17.72
N SER A 188 33.00 -20.97 17.71
CA SER A 188 33.11 -19.82 18.61
C SER A 188 31.94 -19.76 19.59
N GLU A 189 32.25 -19.47 20.86
CA GLU A 189 31.23 -19.11 21.85
C GLU A 189 30.74 -17.66 21.70
N LEU A 190 31.57 -16.80 21.11
CA LEU A 190 31.28 -15.39 20.85
C LEU A 190 31.31 -15.10 19.35
N ASN A 191 30.22 -14.50 18.90
CA ASN A 191 29.95 -14.24 17.50
C ASN A 191 30.17 -12.76 17.17
N PHE A 192 29.60 -12.28 16.07
CA PHE A 192 29.72 -10.89 15.66
C PHE A 192 29.49 -9.89 16.81
N ALA A 193 30.41 -8.93 16.94
CA ALA A 193 30.44 -7.93 18.01
C ALA A 193 30.42 -8.50 19.45
N GLY A 194 30.85 -9.75 19.65
CA GLY A 194 30.85 -10.41 20.95
C GLY A 194 29.47 -10.91 21.40
N ALA A 195 28.51 -11.03 20.47
CA ALA A 195 27.19 -11.57 20.76
C ALA A 195 27.25 -13.08 21.04
N TYR A 196 26.37 -13.60 21.89
CA TYR A 196 26.19 -15.04 22.02
C TYR A 196 25.54 -15.64 20.78
N LYS A 197 24.59 -14.91 20.18
CA LYS A 197 23.84 -15.34 19.01
C LYS A 197 23.39 -14.15 18.17
N ILE A 198 23.11 -14.39 16.89
CA ILE A 198 22.48 -13.41 16.00
C ILE A 198 21.05 -13.87 15.69
N ARG A 199 20.09 -12.95 15.73
CA ARG A 199 18.66 -13.23 15.56
C ARG A 199 18.04 -12.31 14.52
N ASP A 200 17.09 -12.83 13.76
CA ASP A 200 16.18 -12.00 12.97
C ASP A 200 15.09 -11.40 13.87
N THR A 201 14.42 -10.35 13.39
CA THR A 201 13.42 -9.60 14.17
C THR A 201 12.27 -10.46 14.70
N TYR A 202 11.72 -11.36 13.88
CA TYR A 202 10.57 -12.17 14.31
C TYR A 202 10.97 -13.16 15.40
N LYS A 203 12.17 -13.75 15.33
CA LYS A 203 12.70 -14.57 16.44
C LYS A 203 12.86 -13.77 17.71
N VAL A 204 13.37 -12.53 17.64
CA VAL A 204 13.46 -11.67 18.83
C VAL A 204 12.07 -11.41 19.41
N PHE A 205 11.08 -11.10 18.59
CA PHE A 205 9.71 -10.87 19.06
C PHE A 205 9.09 -12.10 19.70
N ASN A 206 9.26 -13.29 19.11
CA ASN A 206 8.84 -14.54 19.75
C ASN A 206 9.58 -14.78 21.06
N GLU A 207 10.90 -14.55 21.14
CA GLU A 207 11.65 -14.73 22.38
C GLU A 207 11.27 -13.71 23.47
N LEU A 208 10.84 -12.49 23.11
CA LEU A 208 10.26 -11.51 24.04
C LEU A 208 8.88 -11.97 24.54
N GLU A 209 8.07 -12.55 23.67
CA GLU A 209 6.75 -13.10 24.01
C GLU A 209 6.87 -14.40 24.80
N ASP A 210 7.91 -15.21 24.61
CA ASP A 210 8.12 -16.44 25.38
C ASP A 210 8.57 -16.16 26.82
N ASP A 211 9.28 -15.05 27.06
CA ASP A 211 9.79 -14.71 28.39
C ASP A 211 9.89 -13.21 28.64
N SER A 212 9.08 -12.73 29.59
CA SER A 212 9.04 -11.33 30.05
C SER A 212 10.38 -10.80 30.59
N ASP A 213 11.38 -11.65 30.86
CA ASP A 213 12.72 -11.24 31.29
C ASP A 213 13.64 -10.80 30.13
N ASN A 214 13.27 -11.12 28.89
CA ASN A 214 14.01 -10.74 27.70
C ASN A 214 13.71 -9.29 27.31
N SER A 215 14.68 -8.57 26.74
CA SER A 215 14.49 -7.15 26.39
C SER A 215 15.33 -6.68 25.21
N ILE A 216 14.86 -5.64 24.52
CA ILE A 216 15.60 -4.91 23.50
C ILE A 216 16.20 -3.63 24.11
N VAL A 217 17.43 -3.29 23.75
CA VAL A 217 18.03 -1.99 24.06
C VAL A 217 17.44 -0.92 23.13
N ALA A 218 16.25 -0.41 23.47
CA ALA A 218 15.49 0.53 22.64
C ALA A 218 16.24 1.83 22.31
N THR A 219 17.17 2.29 23.15
CA THR A 219 18.01 3.46 22.87
C THR A 219 19.02 3.22 21.75
N ASP A 220 19.55 2.00 21.63
CA ASP A 220 20.45 1.64 20.52
C ASP A 220 19.65 1.54 19.22
N TYR A 221 18.39 1.08 19.28
CA TYR A 221 17.47 1.10 18.16
C TYR A 221 17.11 2.53 17.74
N LEU A 222 16.74 3.40 18.69
CA LEU A 222 16.48 4.81 18.40
C LEU A 222 17.68 5.49 17.73
N LYS A 223 18.88 5.22 18.23
CA LYS A 223 20.11 5.77 17.66
C LYS A 223 20.26 5.37 16.20
N ALA A 224 20.04 4.09 15.88
CA ALA A 224 20.05 3.62 14.50
C ALA A 224 18.97 4.29 13.64
N ARG A 225 17.74 4.43 14.14
CA ARG A 225 16.63 5.06 13.42
C ARG A 225 16.86 6.54 13.13
N LEU A 226 17.33 7.32 14.10
CA LEU A 226 17.66 8.73 13.88
C LEU A 226 18.84 8.89 12.91
N PHE A 227 19.80 7.97 12.94
CA PHE A 227 20.87 7.94 11.95
C PHE A 227 20.34 7.59 10.54
N ASP A 228 19.36 6.68 10.40
CA ASP A 228 18.69 6.38 9.14
C ASP A 228 17.98 7.60 8.55
N ILE A 229 17.23 8.31 9.39
CA ILE A 229 16.56 9.56 9.03
C ILE A 229 17.60 10.60 8.58
N PHE A 230 18.72 10.72 9.29
CA PHE A 230 19.81 11.62 8.93
C PHE A 230 20.36 11.36 7.52
N ILE A 231 20.53 10.11 7.11
CA ILE A 231 21.01 9.74 5.76
C ILE A 231 19.89 9.58 4.72
N GLY A 232 18.62 9.74 5.12
CA GLY A 232 17.45 9.59 4.25
C GLY A 232 17.13 8.14 3.88
N ASP A 233 17.55 7.17 4.68
CA ASP A 233 17.33 5.75 4.41
C ASP A 233 15.97 5.29 4.96
N ARG A 234 15.05 5.04 4.02
CA ARG A 234 13.64 4.67 4.28
C ARG A 234 13.41 3.18 4.48
N ASP A 235 14.30 2.31 4.00
CA ASP A 235 14.02 0.88 3.86
C ASP A 235 14.28 0.15 5.18
N ARG A 236 13.28 0.17 6.08
CA ARG A 236 13.45 -0.21 7.50
C ARG A 236 12.38 -1.14 8.06
N HIS A 237 11.84 -1.99 7.19
CA HIS A 237 10.97 -3.10 7.57
C HIS A 237 11.72 -4.18 8.39
N ALA A 238 11.01 -5.15 8.98
CA ALA A 238 11.59 -6.11 9.94
C ALA A 238 12.79 -6.91 9.43
N GLY A 239 12.88 -7.13 8.12
CA GLY A 239 13.97 -7.87 7.46
C GLY A 239 15.29 -7.09 7.37
N GLN A 240 15.27 -5.80 7.67
CA GLN A 240 16.42 -4.88 7.61
C GLN A 240 17.18 -4.79 8.94
N TRP A 241 16.88 -5.70 9.87
CA TRP A 241 17.48 -5.77 11.18
C TRP A 241 17.89 -7.22 11.49
N ASP A 242 19.15 -7.38 11.87
CA ASP A 242 19.57 -8.51 12.70
C ASP A 242 19.76 -7.99 14.13
N TRP A 243 19.85 -8.90 15.10
CA TRP A 243 19.91 -8.57 16.52
C TRP A 243 20.99 -9.40 17.21
N ALA A 244 21.92 -8.72 17.87
CA ALA A 244 22.93 -9.34 18.72
C ALA A 244 22.34 -9.69 20.09
N GLU A 245 22.29 -10.99 20.42
CA GLU A 245 21.92 -11.50 21.75
C GLU A 245 23.11 -11.39 22.71
N PHE A 246 22.95 -10.63 23.78
CA PHE A 246 23.82 -10.62 24.95
C PHE A 246 23.11 -11.25 26.14
N ARG A 247 23.88 -11.77 27.11
CA ARG A 247 23.33 -12.43 28.30
C ARG A 247 23.73 -11.70 29.57
N LEU A 248 22.74 -11.38 30.40
CA LEU A 248 22.91 -10.89 31.77
C LEU A 248 22.32 -11.95 32.73
N GLY A 249 23.16 -12.90 33.15
CA GLY A 249 22.68 -14.09 33.87
C GLY A 249 21.77 -14.95 32.98
N LYS A 250 20.49 -15.07 33.35
CA LYS A 250 19.48 -15.78 32.55
C LYS A 250 18.73 -14.88 31.55
N LYS A 251 18.85 -13.55 31.66
CA LYS A 251 18.12 -12.59 30.82
C LYS A 251 18.84 -12.39 29.49
N LYS A 252 18.09 -12.41 28.39
CA LYS A 252 18.60 -12.06 27.05
C LYS A 252 18.37 -10.58 26.78
N ILE A 253 19.40 -9.92 26.25
CA ILE A 253 19.38 -8.50 25.88
C ILE A 253 19.74 -8.41 24.40
N TYR A 254 18.87 -7.82 23.59
CA TYR A 254 19.07 -7.70 22.15
C TYR A 254 19.50 -6.29 21.77
N LYS A 255 20.57 -6.20 20.98
CA LYS A 255 21.01 -4.94 20.35
C LYS A 255 20.82 -5.00 18.83
N PRO A 256 20.33 -3.93 18.20
CA PRO A 256 20.07 -3.92 16.77
C PRO A 256 21.36 -3.86 15.95
N ILE A 257 21.34 -4.57 14.83
CA ILE A 257 22.33 -4.55 13.76
C ILE A 257 21.56 -4.19 12.48
N PRO A 258 21.51 -2.90 12.10
CA PRO A 258 20.87 -2.50 10.86
C PRO A 258 21.61 -3.08 9.65
N LYS A 259 20.85 -3.55 8.67
CA LYS A 259 21.35 -4.18 7.44
C LYS A 259 21.18 -3.24 6.26
N ASP A 260 21.80 -3.61 5.14
CA ASP A 260 21.51 -3.12 3.78
C ASP A 260 21.22 -1.61 3.70
N ARG A 261 22.29 -0.80 3.75
CA ARG A 261 22.22 0.67 3.71
C ARG A 261 22.18 1.25 2.30
N ASP A 262 21.69 0.46 1.35
CA ASP A 262 21.75 0.82 -0.07
C ASP A 262 20.80 1.98 -0.39
N PHE A 263 19.71 2.19 0.37
CA PHE A 263 18.73 3.25 0.15
C PHE A 263 19.10 4.59 0.81
N ALA A 264 20.36 4.80 1.18
CA ALA A 264 20.84 6.08 1.67
C ALA A 264 21.04 7.11 0.53
N PHE A 265 20.73 8.37 0.82
CA PHE A 265 20.83 9.52 -0.09
C PHE A 265 20.01 9.41 -1.39
N PRO A 266 18.74 8.96 -1.36
CA PRO A 266 17.94 8.79 -2.57
C PRO A 266 17.62 10.13 -3.24
N LEU A 267 17.84 10.24 -4.55
CA LEU A 267 17.47 11.42 -5.35
C LEU A 267 16.26 11.09 -6.23
N TYR A 268 15.09 11.62 -5.88
CA TYR A 268 13.88 11.60 -6.71
C TYR A 268 13.63 12.96 -7.37
N ASP A 269 14.52 13.36 -8.27
CA ASP A 269 14.41 14.52 -9.14
C ASP A 269 13.80 14.15 -10.51
N GLY A 270 13.55 15.15 -11.36
CA GLY A 270 12.72 14.99 -12.55
C GLY A 270 11.22 15.05 -12.26
N LEU A 271 10.43 15.31 -13.30
CA LEU A 271 8.98 15.57 -13.15
C LEU A 271 8.23 14.37 -12.56
N ILE A 272 8.50 13.16 -13.03
CA ILE A 272 7.77 11.95 -12.64
C ILE A 272 8.18 11.47 -11.24
N PRO A 273 9.47 11.26 -10.92
CA PRO A 273 9.86 10.82 -9.58
C PRO A 273 9.45 11.82 -8.49
N ARG A 274 9.54 13.13 -8.75
CA ARG A 274 9.08 14.17 -7.82
C ARG A 274 7.56 14.15 -7.63
N ALA A 275 6.77 13.85 -8.66
CA ALA A 275 5.32 13.67 -8.48
C ALA A 275 5.00 12.41 -7.66
N LEU A 276 5.78 11.34 -7.81
CA LEU A 276 5.62 10.11 -7.03
C LEU A 276 5.87 10.32 -5.53
N THR A 277 6.79 11.23 -5.14
CA THR A 277 7.00 11.55 -3.71
C THR A 277 5.78 12.20 -3.06
N LEU A 278 4.86 12.80 -3.84
CA LEU A 278 3.60 13.35 -3.33
C LEU A 278 2.48 12.32 -3.26
N ALA A 279 2.57 11.28 -4.08
CA ALA A 279 1.53 10.26 -4.23
C ALA A 279 1.80 9.00 -3.39
N ILE A 280 3.06 8.73 -3.06
CA ILE A 280 3.49 7.54 -2.34
C ILE A 280 4.23 8.01 -1.09
N THR A 281 3.57 7.88 0.07
CA THR A 281 4.07 8.27 1.42
C THR A 281 5.50 7.84 1.66
N SER A 282 5.92 6.70 1.13
CA SER A 282 7.21 6.13 1.45
C SER A 282 8.33 6.58 0.49
N TYR A 283 8.03 7.25 -0.64
CA TYR A 283 9.03 7.76 -1.60
C TYR A 283 9.61 9.10 -1.15
N VAL A 284 10.82 9.07 -0.59
CA VAL A 284 11.46 10.23 0.07
C VAL A 284 12.66 10.76 -0.70
N HIS A 285 12.65 12.04 -1.06
CA HIS A 285 13.79 12.73 -1.68
C HIS A 285 14.80 13.21 -0.62
N PHE A 286 16.09 12.96 -0.83
CA PHE A 286 17.17 13.44 0.05
C PHE A 286 17.57 14.89 -0.29
N ASP A 287 17.26 15.80 0.61
CA ASP A 287 17.56 17.23 0.48
C ASP A 287 18.15 17.84 1.76
N TYR A 288 18.46 19.14 1.69
CA TYR A 288 18.88 19.96 2.83
C TYR A 288 17.95 19.83 4.03
N ASP A 289 16.65 19.80 3.76
CA ASP A 289 15.61 19.61 4.77
C ASP A 289 15.19 18.15 4.86
N MET A 290 14.88 17.72 6.08
CA MET A 290 14.30 16.40 6.28
C MET A 290 12.86 16.37 5.75
N PRO A 291 12.43 15.27 5.10
CA PRO A 291 11.05 15.09 4.63
C PRO A 291 10.09 15.04 5.83
N ALA A 292 8.79 14.94 5.56
CA ALA A 292 7.82 14.65 6.62
C ALA A 292 8.20 13.35 7.35
N MET A 293 8.20 13.38 8.69
CA MET A 293 8.62 12.21 9.47
C MET A 293 7.74 10.98 9.22
N LEU A 294 6.46 11.17 8.92
CA LEU A 294 5.54 10.08 8.58
C LEU A 294 6.07 9.29 7.36
N ASP A 295 6.61 9.99 6.37
CA ASP A 295 7.04 9.43 5.10
C ASP A 295 8.32 8.59 5.24
N ILE A 296 9.36 9.18 5.85
CA ILE A 296 10.67 8.50 6.05
C ILE A 296 10.61 7.36 7.07
N THR A 297 9.67 7.40 8.00
CA THR A 297 9.49 6.33 9.00
C THR A 297 8.43 5.31 8.63
N TRP A 298 7.73 5.50 7.49
CA TRP A 298 6.59 4.68 7.10
C TRP A 298 6.91 3.18 7.11
N GLU A 299 7.97 2.73 6.44
CA GLU A 299 8.30 1.28 6.37
C GLU A 299 8.67 0.68 7.73
N GLY A 300 9.28 1.47 8.63
CA GLY A 300 9.69 1.04 9.97
C GLY A 300 8.60 1.14 11.04
N ARG A 301 7.44 1.72 10.72
CA ARG A 301 6.40 2.13 11.68
C ARG A 301 5.92 1.02 12.62
N HIS A 302 5.96 -0.24 12.20
CA HIS A 302 5.54 -1.37 13.04
C HIS A 302 6.55 -1.66 14.16
N LEU A 303 7.84 -1.73 13.82
CA LEU A 303 8.92 -1.92 14.79
C LEU A 303 9.07 -0.67 15.66
N ASP A 304 9.03 0.51 15.04
CA ASP A 304 9.20 1.79 15.72
C ASP A 304 8.21 1.94 16.87
N ARG A 305 6.94 1.57 16.68
CA ARG A 305 5.93 1.62 17.74
C ARG A 305 6.14 0.59 18.84
N ARG A 306 6.43 -0.67 18.48
CA ARG A 306 6.66 -1.75 19.46
C ARG A 306 7.90 -1.49 20.31
N ILE A 307 8.91 -0.80 19.79
CA ILE A 307 10.20 -0.62 20.48
C ILE A 307 10.32 0.78 21.09
N LEU A 308 10.05 1.84 20.32
CA LEU A 308 10.33 3.21 20.72
C LEU A 308 9.22 3.84 21.57
N GLY A 309 7.99 3.32 21.51
CA GLY A 309 6.90 3.72 22.42
C GLY A 309 7.20 3.41 23.90
N ASN A 310 8.23 2.60 24.16
CA ASN A 310 8.61 2.10 25.48
C ASN A 310 9.80 2.85 26.13
N ILE A 311 10.16 4.03 25.60
CA ILE A 311 11.20 4.88 26.19
C ILE A 311 10.74 6.34 26.32
N ASP A 312 11.12 6.98 27.41
CA ASP A 312 10.76 8.36 27.72
C ASP A 312 11.45 9.40 26.80
N LYS A 313 10.86 10.60 26.73
CA LYS A 313 11.37 11.71 25.91
C LYS A 313 12.81 12.13 26.27
N VAL A 314 13.21 11.98 27.53
CA VAL A 314 14.57 12.36 27.98
C VAL A 314 15.63 11.50 27.29
N LYS A 315 15.37 10.19 27.14
CA LYS A 315 16.22 9.29 26.36
C LYS A 315 16.26 9.69 24.90
N TRP A 316 15.13 10.08 24.30
CA TRP A 316 15.10 10.59 22.93
C TRP A 316 15.99 11.82 22.75
N ASP A 317 15.85 12.82 23.63
CA ASP A 317 16.67 14.03 23.62
C ASP A 317 18.16 13.70 23.78
N SER A 318 18.49 12.77 24.68
CA SER A 318 19.88 12.34 24.89
C SER A 318 20.48 11.71 23.64
N VAL A 319 19.76 10.80 22.98
CA VAL A 319 20.23 10.14 21.74
C VAL A 319 20.38 11.13 20.59
N ALA A 320 19.42 12.04 20.41
CA ALA A 320 19.48 13.06 19.36
C ALA A 320 20.67 14.00 19.54
N ASN A 321 20.89 14.50 20.77
CA ASN A 321 22.04 15.35 21.09
C ASN A 321 23.37 14.61 20.90
N TYR A 322 23.43 13.35 21.31
CA TYR A 322 24.61 12.51 21.11
C TYR A 322 24.96 12.38 19.62
N LEU A 323 23.99 11.98 18.78
CA LEU A 323 24.22 11.84 17.33
C LEU A 323 24.66 13.15 16.69
N GLN A 324 24.00 14.26 17.02
CA GLN A 324 24.37 15.57 16.51
C GLN A 324 25.82 15.95 16.88
N SER A 325 26.27 15.59 18.09
CA SER A 325 27.64 15.88 18.56
C SER A 325 28.72 15.01 17.91
N VAL A 326 28.42 13.74 17.61
CA VAL A 326 29.37 12.79 17.02
C VAL A 326 29.58 13.08 15.53
N LEU A 327 28.54 13.56 14.83
CA LEU A 327 28.58 13.87 13.40
C LEU A 327 29.28 15.21 13.11
N THR A 328 30.56 15.33 13.45
CA THR A 328 31.31 16.59 13.27
C THR A 328 31.45 16.98 11.79
N ASP A 329 31.75 18.26 11.52
CA ASP A 329 32.04 18.74 10.16
C ASP A 329 33.18 17.95 9.52
N GLU A 330 34.22 17.67 10.30
CA GLU A 330 35.38 16.89 9.87
C GLU A 330 34.98 15.45 9.50
N LEU A 331 34.17 14.79 10.34
CA LEU A 331 33.68 13.44 10.05
C LEU A 331 32.83 13.40 8.77
N ILE A 332 31.95 14.38 8.59
CA ILE A 332 31.12 14.49 7.38
C ILE A 332 32.00 14.68 6.14
N GLN A 333 33.01 15.55 6.21
CA GLN A 333 33.93 15.75 5.08
C GLN A 333 34.77 14.51 4.77
N GLN A 334 35.33 13.85 5.79
CA GLN A 334 36.15 12.64 5.66
C GLN A 334 35.34 11.43 5.17
N SER A 335 34.03 11.39 5.42
CA SER A 335 33.18 10.28 4.97
C SER A 335 33.20 10.07 3.45
N ILE A 336 33.43 11.12 2.67
CA ILE A 336 33.51 11.06 1.21
C ILE A 336 34.87 10.54 0.73
N ASP A 337 35.91 10.61 1.56
CA ASP A 337 37.27 10.16 1.23
C ASP A 337 37.33 8.63 1.06
N ALA A 338 36.34 7.91 1.59
CA ALA A 338 36.18 6.47 1.42
C ALA A 338 35.80 6.06 -0.02
N LEU A 339 35.36 7.01 -0.86
CA LEU A 339 34.99 6.75 -2.25
C LEU A 339 36.20 6.75 -3.19
N PRO A 340 36.11 6.09 -4.37
CA PRO A 340 37.08 6.28 -5.44
C PRO A 340 37.25 7.76 -5.80
N ILE A 341 38.50 8.19 -5.98
CA ILE A 341 38.86 9.60 -6.16
C ILE A 341 38.12 10.27 -7.32
N GLU A 342 37.79 9.52 -8.37
CA GLU A 342 37.13 10.00 -9.57
C GLU A 342 35.69 10.47 -9.33
N VAL A 343 35.00 9.95 -8.30
CA VAL A 343 33.61 10.32 -7.96
C VAL A 343 33.51 11.20 -6.72
N GLN A 344 34.61 11.46 -6.02
CA GLN A 344 34.60 12.24 -4.77
C GLN A 344 34.05 13.66 -4.98
N SER A 345 34.46 14.37 -6.03
CA SER A 345 34.03 15.77 -6.26
C SER A 345 32.51 15.90 -6.40
N ILE A 346 31.89 15.02 -7.20
CA ILE A 346 30.44 14.97 -7.43
C ILE A 346 29.70 14.71 -6.11
N ASN A 347 30.19 13.75 -5.32
CA ASN A 347 29.60 13.40 -4.02
C ASN A 347 29.80 14.52 -2.99
N ARG A 348 30.95 15.21 -2.98
CA ARG A 348 31.22 16.32 -2.05
C ARG A 348 30.28 17.49 -2.30
N SER A 349 30.07 17.88 -3.56
CA SER A 349 29.18 19.00 -3.89
C SER A 349 27.73 18.72 -3.52
N GLU A 350 27.29 17.46 -3.65
CA GLU A 350 25.91 17.07 -3.39
C GLU A 350 25.64 16.78 -1.90
N LEU A 351 26.50 15.97 -1.25
CA LEU A 351 26.21 15.43 0.08
C LEU A 351 26.66 16.31 1.24
N ILE A 352 27.85 16.91 1.19
CA ILE A 352 28.39 17.67 2.33
C ILE A 352 27.42 18.78 2.80
N PRO A 353 26.96 19.71 1.93
CA PRO A 353 26.10 20.80 2.39
C PRO A 353 24.75 20.28 2.90
N LYS A 354 24.19 19.21 2.30
CA LYS A 354 22.95 18.56 2.76
C LYS A 354 23.14 17.87 4.12
N LEU A 355 24.19 17.08 4.30
CA LEU A 355 24.49 16.40 5.56
C LEU A 355 24.73 17.39 6.71
N LEU A 356 25.44 18.49 6.46
CA LEU A 356 25.62 19.55 7.47
C LEU A 356 24.28 20.17 7.90
N SER A 357 23.41 20.49 6.93
CA SER A 357 22.06 20.98 7.20
C SER A 357 21.24 19.99 8.00
N ARG A 358 21.15 18.75 7.54
CA ARG A 358 20.37 17.67 8.16
C ARG A 358 20.82 17.36 9.59
N ARG A 359 22.14 17.34 9.84
CA ARG A 359 22.65 17.15 11.22
C ARG A 359 22.11 18.22 12.17
N ASN A 360 22.04 19.47 11.72
CA ASN A 360 21.53 20.57 12.53
C ASN A 360 20.01 20.43 12.81
N GLN A 361 19.30 19.63 12.01
CA GLN A 361 17.87 19.35 12.14
C GLN A 361 17.57 18.06 12.95
N ILE A 362 18.57 17.24 13.34
CA ILE A 362 18.36 15.95 14.02
C ILE A 362 17.43 16.07 15.22
N LYS A 363 17.55 17.13 16.03
CA LYS A 363 16.68 17.34 17.19
C LYS A 363 15.22 17.57 16.78
N ILE A 364 14.99 18.40 15.77
CA ILE A 364 13.63 18.68 15.24
C ILE A 364 13.00 17.39 14.72
N ALA A 365 13.76 16.64 13.90
CA ALA A 365 13.32 15.36 13.38
C ALA A 365 13.04 14.33 14.49
N SER A 366 13.87 14.30 15.54
CA SER A 366 13.64 13.46 16.72
C SER A 366 12.37 13.84 17.47
N ASP A 367 12.04 15.13 17.59
CA ASP A 367 10.82 15.59 18.26
C ASP A 367 9.57 15.25 17.46
N GLU A 368 9.62 15.38 16.13
CA GLU A 368 8.53 14.99 15.24
C GLU A 368 8.35 13.47 15.20
N PHE A 369 9.45 12.71 15.12
CA PHE A 369 9.40 11.25 15.13
C PHE A 369 8.91 10.71 16.48
N TYR A 370 9.31 11.33 17.60
CA TYR A 370 8.78 10.99 18.93
C TYR A 370 7.25 11.06 18.94
N LYS A 371 6.66 12.15 18.44
CA LYS A 371 5.19 12.32 18.38
C LYS A 371 4.54 11.17 17.63
N LEU A 372 5.07 10.79 16.46
CA LEU A 372 4.55 9.66 15.69
C LEU A 372 4.73 8.31 16.39
N ALA A 373 5.86 8.10 17.07
CA ALA A 373 6.13 6.83 17.76
C ALA A 373 5.24 6.61 18.98
N VAL A 374 4.83 7.70 19.67
CA VAL A 374 4.03 7.63 20.90
C VAL A 374 2.54 7.95 20.69
N GLN A 375 2.11 8.35 19.50
CA GLN A 375 0.69 8.67 19.24
C GLN A 375 -0.22 7.45 19.42
N TYR A 376 0.22 6.28 18.96
CA TYR A 376 -0.44 5.00 19.21
C TYR A 376 0.61 3.99 19.63
N ILE A 377 0.46 3.47 20.84
CA ILE A 377 1.47 2.65 21.51
C ILE A 377 0.97 1.21 21.58
N ASP A 378 1.82 0.27 21.16
CA ASP A 378 1.58 -1.15 21.31
C ASP A 378 2.48 -1.71 22.43
N ILE A 379 1.86 -2.23 23.49
CA ILE A 379 2.51 -2.92 24.60
C ILE A 379 2.14 -4.40 24.48
N TYR A 380 3.13 -5.24 24.20
CA TYR A 380 2.95 -6.69 24.14
C TYR A 380 3.45 -7.31 25.43
N LEU A 381 2.61 -8.14 26.06
CA LEU A 381 3.00 -8.98 27.19
C LEU A 381 3.61 -10.29 26.69
N SER A 382 3.95 -11.19 27.61
CA SER A 382 4.48 -12.49 27.27
C SER A 382 3.35 -13.53 27.22
N ASN A 383 3.67 -14.77 26.87
CA ASN A 383 2.77 -15.93 26.91
C ASN A 383 2.69 -16.49 28.34
N LYS A 384 3.08 -15.71 29.35
CA LYS A 384 3.04 -16.04 30.78
C LYS A 384 2.09 -15.07 31.46
N ASP A 385 1.71 -15.46 32.68
CA ASP A 385 0.73 -14.71 33.44
C ASP A 385 1.35 -13.42 34.00
N GLU A 386 0.77 -12.30 33.61
CA GLU A 386 1.12 -10.95 33.98
C GLU A 386 -0.03 -10.23 34.71
N TYR A 387 0.36 -9.25 35.52
CA TYR A 387 -0.55 -8.37 36.24
C TYR A 387 -0.26 -6.94 35.82
N VAL A 388 -1.27 -6.26 35.26
CA VAL A 388 -1.14 -4.92 34.71
C VAL A 388 -1.97 -3.92 35.51
N GLU A 389 -1.34 -2.83 35.91
CA GLU A 389 -1.99 -1.68 36.53
C GLU A 389 -1.92 -0.47 35.59
N ILE A 390 -3.08 0.07 35.23
CA ILE A 390 -3.20 1.29 34.44
C ILE A 390 -3.87 2.38 35.27
N SER A 391 -3.11 3.42 35.60
CA SER A 391 -3.55 4.50 36.48
C SER A 391 -3.81 5.78 35.70
N ARG A 392 -5.07 6.23 35.74
CA ARG A 392 -5.56 7.52 35.23
C ARG A 392 -5.58 8.62 36.30
N ASN A 393 -4.68 8.55 37.28
CA ASN A 393 -4.74 9.44 38.46
C ASN A 393 -4.10 10.82 38.25
N ASP A 394 -3.32 11.00 37.18
CA ASP A 394 -2.76 12.29 36.82
C ASP A 394 -3.65 12.98 35.78
N LYS A 395 -3.80 14.31 35.90
CA LYS A 395 -4.58 15.10 34.95
C LYS A 395 -4.03 15.04 33.53
N ASN A 396 -2.72 14.85 33.38
CA ASN A 396 -2.04 14.91 32.08
C ASN A 396 -1.31 13.61 31.71
N PHE A 397 -1.30 12.62 32.61
CA PHE A 397 -0.54 11.38 32.39
C PHE A 397 -1.36 10.12 32.69
N THR A 398 -1.08 9.06 31.95
CA THR A 398 -1.56 7.70 32.25
C THR A 398 -0.34 6.82 32.46
N SER A 399 -0.23 6.19 33.63
CA SER A 399 0.86 5.25 33.89
C SER A 399 0.42 3.81 33.66
N VAL A 400 1.29 3.01 33.03
CA VAL A 400 1.12 1.58 32.84
C VAL A 400 2.26 0.87 33.55
N THR A 401 1.94 -0.03 34.47
CA THR A 401 2.90 -0.85 35.19
C THR A 401 2.55 -2.31 35.02
N VAL A 402 3.54 -3.12 34.62
CA VAL A 402 3.37 -4.57 34.46
C VAL A 402 4.26 -5.29 35.48
N TYR A 403 3.66 -6.27 36.13
CA TYR A 403 4.28 -7.16 37.10
C TYR A 403 4.14 -8.60 36.63
N LYS A 404 5.04 -9.48 37.08
CA LYS A 404 4.78 -10.93 36.98
C LYS A 404 3.62 -11.30 37.89
N ARG A 405 2.71 -12.17 37.43
CA ARG A 405 1.61 -12.70 38.25
C ARG A 405 2.06 -13.96 39.01
N ASP A 406 1.51 -14.15 40.20
CA ASP A 406 1.60 -15.42 40.91
C ASP A 406 0.41 -16.33 40.55
N LYS A 407 0.71 -17.49 39.96
CA LYS A 407 -0.31 -18.47 39.54
C LYS A 407 -1.21 -18.97 40.66
N LYS A 408 -0.75 -18.97 41.92
CA LYS A 408 -1.51 -19.56 43.03
C LYS A 408 -2.41 -18.54 43.71
N SER A 409 -1.88 -17.34 43.99
CA SER A 409 -2.68 -16.29 44.63
C SER A 409 -3.46 -15.44 43.63
N GLY A 410 -3.06 -15.42 42.36
CA GLY A 410 -3.60 -14.52 41.34
C GLY A 410 -3.12 -13.06 41.48
N GLU A 411 -2.25 -12.79 42.46
CA GLU A 411 -1.75 -11.45 42.82
C GLU A 411 -0.41 -11.11 42.14
N LYS A 412 -0.08 -9.82 42.08
CA LYS A 412 1.21 -9.35 41.55
C LYS A 412 2.39 -9.74 42.43
N LYS A 413 3.53 -10.08 41.81
CA LYS A 413 4.82 -10.21 42.48
C LYS A 413 5.50 -8.85 42.63
N ASN A 414 6.41 -8.71 43.59
CA ASN A 414 7.22 -7.49 43.79
C ASN A 414 8.32 -7.29 42.73
N GLU A 415 8.09 -7.69 41.48
CA GLU A 415 9.01 -7.53 40.35
C GLU A 415 8.29 -6.79 39.24
N VAL A 416 8.66 -5.53 39.00
CA VAL A 416 8.18 -4.73 37.87
C VAL A 416 8.98 -5.13 36.64
N ILE A 417 8.28 -5.57 35.59
CA ILE A 417 8.89 -5.92 34.30
C ILE A 417 8.77 -4.78 33.29
N TYR A 418 7.78 -3.90 33.45
CA TYR A 418 7.58 -2.73 32.60
C TYR A 418 6.94 -1.59 33.38
N TYR A 419 7.38 -0.37 33.09
CA TYR A 419 6.78 0.87 33.59
C TYR A 419 6.94 1.97 32.56
N MET A 420 5.83 2.63 32.22
CA MET A 420 5.83 3.86 31.43
C MET A 420 4.77 4.83 31.92
N ASN A 421 5.04 6.12 31.74
CA ASN A 421 4.11 7.21 32.01
C ASN A 421 3.86 8.01 30.74
N PHE A 422 2.64 7.95 30.23
CA PHE A 422 2.28 8.47 28.92
C PHE A 422 1.59 9.82 29.01
N ASP A 423 2.11 10.79 28.27
CA ASP A 423 1.60 12.15 28.19
C ASP A 423 0.37 12.22 27.28
N HIS A 424 -0.73 12.77 27.81
CA HIS A 424 -2.00 12.94 27.08
C HIS A 424 -1.90 13.91 25.89
N THR A 425 -0.87 14.76 25.85
CA THR A 425 -0.65 15.71 24.73
C THR A 425 -0.08 15.04 23.49
N HIS A 426 0.54 13.87 23.63
CA HIS A 426 1.21 13.17 22.55
C HIS A 426 0.64 11.78 22.28
N THR A 427 -0.05 11.18 23.26
CA THR A 427 -0.57 9.82 23.19
C THR A 427 -2.08 9.84 23.04
N GLU A 428 -2.60 9.30 21.94
CA GLU A 428 -4.04 9.17 21.71
C GLU A 428 -4.59 7.82 22.18
N GLU A 429 -3.80 6.76 22.01
CA GLU A 429 -4.22 5.39 22.23
C GLU A 429 -3.08 4.51 22.77
N ILE A 430 -3.38 3.72 23.81
CA ILE A 430 -2.53 2.64 24.32
C ILE A 430 -3.22 1.31 24.04
N ARG A 431 -2.55 0.42 23.30
CA ARG A 431 -2.99 -0.93 22.98
C ARG A 431 -2.16 -1.92 23.78
N LEU A 432 -2.82 -2.66 24.64
CA LEU A 432 -2.24 -3.71 25.46
C LEU A 432 -2.62 -5.07 24.87
N HIS A 433 -1.63 -5.86 24.48
CA HIS A 433 -1.80 -7.20 23.91
C HIS A 433 -1.35 -8.24 24.95
N LEU A 434 -2.30 -9.02 25.47
CA LEU A 434 -2.10 -10.00 26.55
C LEU A 434 -1.55 -11.35 26.06
N ASN A 435 -1.71 -11.65 24.77
CA ASN A 435 -1.27 -12.90 24.14
C ASN A 435 -1.91 -14.15 24.77
N ASP A 436 -1.13 -15.11 25.26
CA ASP A 436 -1.60 -16.43 25.71
C ASP A 436 -1.58 -16.60 27.25
N GLY A 437 -1.11 -15.60 28.00
CA GLY A 437 -1.04 -15.65 29.46
C GLY A 437 -2.42 -15.50 30.11
N ASP A 438 -2.62 -16.13 31.28
CA ASP A 438 -3.82 -15.87 32.09
C ASP A 438 -3.59 -14.55 32.85
N ASP A 439 -4.02 -13.44 32.28
CA ASP A 439 -3.61 -12.11 32.72
C ASP A 439 -4.64 -11.41 33.60
N LYS A 440 -4.17 -10.39 34.34
CA LYS A 440 -5.04 -9.52 35.13
C LYS A 440 -4.75 -8.07 34.86
N VAL A 441 -5.72 -7.35 34.28
CA VAL A 441 -5.60 -5.94 33.94
C VAL A 441 -6.54 -5.13 34.83
N ILE A 442 -6.00 -4.16 35.56
CA ILE A 442 -6.76 -3.22 36.39
C ILE A 442 -6.55 -1.79 35.92
N ILE A 443 -7.62 -1.17 35.47
CA ILE A 443 -7.70 0.23 35.09
C ILE A 443 -8.44 1.00 36.18
N TYR A 444 -7.82 2.04 36.72
CA TYR A 444 -8.38 2.81 37.82
C TYR A 444 -7.96 4.29 37.80
N GLY A 445 -8.61 5.08 38.64
CA GLY A 445 -8.34 6.52 38.79
C GLY A 445 -9.41 7.41 38.17
N ASN A 446 -9.16 8.72 38.14
CA ASN A 446 -10.10 9.72 37.65
C ASN A 446 -9.41 10.69 36.68
N SER A 447 -9.89 10.75 35.43
CA SER A 447 -9.33 11.64 34.40
C SER A 447 -10.41 12.33 33.58
N GLU A 448 -10.26 13.64 33.39
CA GLU A 448 -11.18 14.44 32.56
C GLU A 448 -10.91 14.31 31.06
N ASN A 449 -9.67 13.98 30.67
CA ASN A 449 -9.27 13.81 29.28
C ASN A 449 -8.40 12.54 29.11
N PRO A 450 -8.98 11.34 29.28
CA PRO A 450 -8.21 10.11 29.27
C PRO A 450 -7.70 9.73 27.86
N ILE A 451 -6.52 9.11 27.84
CA ILE A 451 -6.03 8.31 26.72
C ILE A 451 -6.98 7.12 26.49
N LEU A 452 -7.27 6.79 25.23
CA LEU A 452 -8.02 5.58 24.88
C LEU A 452 -7.18 4.35 25.24
N ILE A 453 -7.72 3.46 26.06
CA ILE A 453 -7.08 2.17 26.38
C ILE A 453 -7.81 1.08 25.61
N VAL A 454 -7.07 0.31 24.83
CA VAL A 454 -7.54 -0.91 24.17
C VAL A 454 -6.80 -2.08 24.78
N VAL A 455 -7.54 -3.08 25.27
CA VAL A 455 -6.97 -4.34 25.75
C VAL A 455 -7.42 -5.45 24.82
N ASP A 456 -6.46 -6.18 24.25
CA ASP A 456 -6.67 -7.40 23.48
C ASP A 456 -6.27 -8.59 24.35
N GLY A 457 -7.26 -9.36 24.80
CA GLY A 457 -7.07 -10.48 25.72
C GLY A 457 -6.36 -11.70 25.11
N GLY A 458 -6.34 -11.80 23.78
CA GLY A 458 -5.73 -12.95 23.12
C GLY A 458 -6.47 -14.26 23.46
N ASN A 459 -5.73 -15.26 23.94
CA ASN A 459 -6.26 -16.62 24.18
C ASN A 459 -6.32 -17.04 25.66
N GLY A 460 -5.84 -16.20 26.58
CA GLY A 460 -5.80 -16.48 28.01
C GLY A 460 -7.16 -16.43 28.70
N ASP A 461 -7.24 -16.99 29.91
CA ASP A 461 -8.41 -16.82 30.78
C ASP A 461 -8.22 -15.55 31.65
N ASP A 462 -8.57 -14.39 31.10
CA ASP A 462 -8.19 -13.09 31.66
C ASP A 462 -9.15 -12.49 32.70
N GLU A 463 -8.63 -11.63 33.57
CA GLU A 463 -9.39 -10.73 34.45
C GLU A 463 -9.24 -9.28 34.00
N LEU A 464 -10.25 -8.73 33.33
CA LEU A 464 -10.26 -7.37 32.77
C LEU A 464 -11.16 -6.44 33.58
N ILE A 465 -10.54 -5.55 34.36
CA ILE A 465 -11.21 -4.73 35.36
C ILE A 465 -11.00 -3.24 35.05
N ASP A 466 -12.07 -2.51 34.77
CA ASP A 466 -12.09 -1.05 34.68
C ASP A 466 -12.98 -0.46 35.76
N SER A 467 -12.34 0.13 36.77
CA SER A 467 -12.97 0.90 37.84
C SER A 467 -12.73 2.41 37.72
N SER A 468 -12.19 2.86 36.59
CA SER A 468 -11.86 4.26 36.38
C SER A 468 -13.11 5.12 36.20
N LYS A 469 -12.98 6.40 36.55
CA LYS A 469 -13.99 7.43 36.31
C LYS A 469 -13.44 8.37 35.26
N VAL A 470 -14.15 8.53 34.17
CA VAL A 470 -13.76 9.46 33.12
C VAL A 470 -14.93 10.31 32.69
N ASN A 471 -14.66 11.57 32.39
CA ASN A 471 -15.68 12.49 31.92
C ASN A 471 -15.99 12.17 30.44
N TYR A 472 -17.26 12.32 30.04
CA TYR A 472 -17.83 12.13 28.69
C TYR A 472 -18.33 10.74 28.27
N SER A 473 -19.37 10.78 27.42
CA SER A 473 -20.13 9.68 26.78
C SER A 473 -19.36 8.88 25.72
N ARG A 474 -18.05 8.68 25.89
CA ARG A 474 -17.22 7.97 24.90
C ARG A 474 -16.54 6.76 25.53
N ASN A 475 -16.54 5.64 24.80
CA ASN A 475 -15.89 4.39 25.16
C ASN A 475 -14.36 4.58 25.19
N LYS A 476 -13.82 5.07 26.32
CA LYS A 476 -12.40 5.37 26.53
C LYS A 476 -11.62 4.16 27.04
N THR A 477 -12.31 3.07 27.33
CA THR A 477 -11.73 1.75 27.51
C THR A 477 -12.43 0.80 26.54
N LYS A 478 -11.67 0.02 25.77
CA LYS A 478 -12.20 -1.04 24.89
C LYS A 478 -11.55 -2.37 25.28
N PHE A 479 -12.34 -3.36 25.66
CA PHE A 479 -11.90 -4.74 25.90
C PHE A 479 -12.31 -5.60 24.71
N PHE A 480 -11.33 -6.22 24.06
CA PHE A 480 -11.51 -7.20 22.99
C PHE A 480 -11.02 -8.55 23.50
N ASP A 481 -11.94 -9.46 23.80
CA ASP A 481 -11.57 -10.79 24.27
C ASP A 481 -12.71 -11.77 24.02
N SER A 482 -12.41 -12.87 23.31
CA SER A 482 -13.35 -13.92 22.95
C SER A 482 -13.31 -15.15 23.87
N GLY A 483 -12.46 -15.11 24.90
CA GLY A 483 -12.31 -16.10 25.96
C GLY A 483 -13.62 -16.35 26.70
N LYS A 484 -13.93 -17.62 26.93
CA LYS A 484 -15.20 -18.00 27.59
C LYS A 484 -15.15 -17.83 29.10
N ASN A 485 -13.95 -17.89 29.68
CA ASN A 485 -13.74 -17.77 31.12
C ASN A 485 -13.25 -16.38 31.53
N THR A 486 -13.08 -15.46 30.57
CA THR A 486 -12.69 -14.08 30.84
C THR A 486 -13.69 -13.40 31.77
N ILE A 487 -13.17 -12.77 32.83
CA ILE A 487 -13.95 -12.02 33.80
C ILE A 487 -13.87 -10.54 33.44
N PHE A 488 -15.02 -9.94 33.13
CA PHE A 488 -15.13 -8.50 32.88
C PHE A 488 -15.76 -7.77 34.06
N VAL A 489 -15.07 -6.75 34.57
CA VAL A 489 -15.64 -5.75 35.48
C VAL A 489 -15.51 -4.40 34.79
N VAL A 490 -16.63 -3.77 34.45
CA VAL A 490 -16.65 -2.62 33.53
C VAL A 490 -17.09 -1.33 34.21
N SER A 491 -16.60 -0.20 33.73
CA SER A 491 -17.09 1.15 34.06
C SER A 491 -18.14 1.61 33.05
N GLU A 492 -18.79 2.74 33.29
CA GLU A 492 -19.72 3.37 32.32
C GLU A 492 -19.03 3.75 30.99
N SER A 493 -17.70 3.84 30.97
CA SER A 493 -16.90 4.24 29.81
C SER A 493 -16.23 3.08 29.07
N THR A 494 -16.57 1.84 29.45
CA THR A 494 -15.97 0.62 28.90
C THR A 494 -16.86 -0.02 27.84
N TYR A 495 -16.30 -0.25 26.65
CA TYR A 495 -16.88 -1.09 25.62
C TYR A 495 -16.26 -2.48 25.68
N VAL A 496 -17.10 -3.53 25.60
CA VAL A 496 -16.65 -4.93 25.56
C VAL A 496 -17.08 -5.56 24.24
N ASN A 497 -16.13 -6.20 23.56
CA ASN A 497 -16.36 -6.96 22.34
C ASN A 497 -15.83 -8.39 22.52
N THR A 498 -16.74 -9.36 22.46
CA THR A 498 -16.44 -10.79 22.61
C THR A 498 -16.42 -11.55 21.29
N LYS A 499 -16.42 -10.84 20.16
CA LYS A 499 -16.33 -11.44 18.82
C LYS A 499 -14.93 -12.02 18.64
N LYS A 500 -14.87 -13.26 18.18
CA LYS A 500 -13.61 -13.87 17.75
C LYS A 500 -13.16 -13.24 16.43
N TYR A 501 -11.92 -12.78 16.39
CA TYR A 501 -11.27 -12.25 15.20
C TYR A 501 -10.43 -13.33 14.51
N ASP A 502 -10.13 -13.12 13.23
CA ASP A 502 -9.26 -14.02 12.48
C ASP A 502 -7.80 -13.86 12.97
N GLU A 503 -7.16 -14.98 13.27
CA GLU A 503 -5.75 -15.01 13.67
C GLU A 503 -4.82 -14.74 12.48
N PRO A 504 -3.66 -14.11 12.70
CA PRO A 504 -2.67 -13.93 11.64
C PRO A 504 -2.16 -15.28 11.13
N ILE A 505 -2.09 -15.45 9.81
CA ILE A 505 -1.65 -16.70 9.17
C ILE A 505 -0.13 -16.91 9.23
N ASN A 506 0.65 -15.87 9.53
CA ASN A 506 2.11 -15.93 9.69
C ASN A 506 2.65 -14.75 10.52
N GLU A 507 3.92 -14.84 10.91
CA GLU A 507 4.63 -13.82 11.70
C GLU A 507 4.63 -12.44 11.03
N LYS A 508 4.76 -12.38 9.70
CA LYS A 508 4.71 -11.11 8.98
C LYS A 508 3.35 -10.44 9.14
N GLN A 509 2.24 -11.17 9.01
CA GLN A 509 0.91 -10.60 9.23
C GLN A 509 0.69 -10.20 10.70
N LYS A 510 1.25 -10.96 11.65
CA LYS A 510 1.19 -10.66 13.08
C LYS A 510 1.91 -9.36 13.42
N TYR A 511 3.16 -9.20 12.94
CA TYR A 511 4.04 -8.11 13.37
C TYR A 511 4.09 -6.92 12.39
N GLU A 512 3.78 -7.13 11.11
CA GLU A 512 3.75 -6.12 10.04
C GLU A 512 2.47 -6.27 9.20
N PRO A 513 1.28 -6.07 9.81
CA PRO A 513 0.01 -6.20 9.08
C PRO A 513 -0.07 -5.20 7.93
N ASN A 514 -0.44 -5.69 6.74
CA ASN A 514 -0.58 -4.86 5.53
C ASN A 514 -1.72 -3.81 5.65
N GLN A 515 -2.72 -4.08 6.48
CA GLN A 515 -3.85 -3.18 6.68
C GLN A 515 -3.55 -2.24 7.83
N GLU A 516 -3.69 -0.94 7.55
CA GLU A 516 -3.64 0.07 8.60
C GLU A 516 -4.86 -0.08 9.50
N ASN A 517 -4.62 -0.04 10.80
CA ASN A 517 -5.65 -0.03 11.84
C ASN A 517 -5.52 1.21 12.73
N ARG A 518 -4.90 2.26 12.18
CA ARG A 518 -4.45 3.48 12.84
C ARG A 518 -4.20 4.60 11.84
N TYR A 519 -4.17 5.84 12.32
CA TYR A 519 -4.00 7.04 11.51
C TYR A 519 -5.10 7.25 10.46
N HIS A 520 -4.83 8.18 9.56
CA HIS A 520 -5.56 8.42 8.33
C HIS A 520 -4.59 8.49 7.17
N ASP A 521 -5.05 8.16 5.98
CA ASP A 521 -4.32 8.42 4.74
C ASP A 521 -5.16 9.23 3.77
N PHE A 522 -4.49 9.80 2.77
CA PHE A 522 -5.11 10.54 1.69
C PHE A 522 -4.67 9.99 0.34
N GLY A 523 -5.62 9.77 -0.56
CA GLY A 523 -5.37 9.38 -1.94
C GLY A 523 -5.89 10.41 -2.93
N LEU A 524 -5.10 10.71 -3.96
CA LEU A 524 -5.50 11.57 -5.09
C LEU A 524 -6.24 10.75 -6.16
N LEU A 525 -7.30 11.31 -6.73
CA LEU A 525 -8.07 10.73 -7.82
C LEU A 525 -8.09 11.69 -9.02
N VAL A 526 -7.59 11.23 -10.17
CA VAL A 526 -7.60 12.01 -11.42
C VAL A 526 -8.28 11.20 -12.54
N PRO A 527 -9.61 11.02 -12.51
CA PRO A 527 -10.30 10.24 -13.54
C PRO A 527 -10.32 10.96 -14.89
N PHE A 528 -10.27 10.16 -15.95
CA PHE A 528 -10.34 10.59 -17.34
C PHE A 528 -11.20 9.63 -18.14
N ASN A 529 -12.13 10.13 -18.95
CA ASN A 529 -12.90 9.31 -19.89
C ASN A 529 -13.26 10.08 -21.16
N ILE A 530 -13.47 9.36 -22.25
CA ILE A 530 -13.97 9.92 -23.52
C ILE A 530 -15.21 9.14 -23.92
N SER A 531 -16.28 9.81 -24.32
CA SER A 531 -17.47 9.15 -24.86
C SER A 531 -18.15 10.00 -25.92
N SER A 532 -18.89 9.37 -26.83
CA SER A 532 -19.74 10.11 -27.78
C SER A 532 -20.92 10.85 -27.12
N ASP A 533 -21.22 10.58 -25.85
CA ASP A 533 -22.27 11.29 -25.09
C ASP A 533 -21.79 12.60 -24.52
N TYR A 534 -20.60 12.58 -23.90
CA TYR A 534 -20.08 13.63 -23.02
C TYR A 534 -18.76 14.26 -23.52
N GLY A 535 -18.18 13.73 -24.61
CA GLY A 535 -16.86 14.11 -25.09
C GLY A 535 -15.76 13.69 -24.13
N VAL A 536 -14.72 14.52 -24.04
CA VAL A 536 -13.68 14.40 -23.01
C VAL A 536 -14.26 14.81 -21.66
N VAL A 537 -14.05 13.97 -20.65
CA VAL A 537 -14.38 14.27 -19.26
C VAL A 537 -13.11 14.17 -18.44
N LEU A 538 -12.78 15.26 -17.75
CA LEU A 538 -11.66 15.34 -16.82
C LEU A 538 -12.21 15.53 -15.42
N GLY A 539 -11.65 14.79 -14.45
CA GLY A 539 -11.98 14.97 -13.05
C GLY A 539 -10.76 15.07 -12.16
N LEU A 540 -10.96 15.70 -11.02
CA LEU A 540 -10.00 15.83 -9.93
C LEU A 540 -10.74 15.63 -8.62
N GLY A 541 -10.18 14.79 -7.77
CA GLY A 541 -10.76 14.43 -6.49
C GLY A 541 -9.73 13.81 -5.57
N GLY A 542 -10.20 13.36 -4.42
CA GLY A 542 -9.38 12.63 -3.47
C GLY A 542 -10.25 11.95 -2.42
N GLY A 543 -9.62 11.12 -1.61
CA GLY A 543 -10.29 10.44 -0.52
C GLY A 543 -9.40 10.32 0.71
N PHE A 544 -10.02 10.41 1.88
CA PHE A 544 -9.40 10.20 3.17
C PHE A 544 -9.94 8.91 3.78
N ASN A 545 -9.06 8.00 4.18
CA ASN A 545 -9.43 6.84 4.99
C ASN A 545 -9.07 7.11 6.44
N PHE A 546 -9.95 6.74 7.37
CA PHE A 546 -9.70 6.75 8.79
C PHE A 546 -9.79 5.32 9.32
N TYR A 547 -8.74 4.90 10.01
CA TYR A 547 -8.61 3.53 10.51
C TYR A 547 -8.87 3.47 12.02
N ASP A 548 -9.39 2.36 12.51
CA ASP A 548 -9.55 2.06 13.93
C ASP A 548 -9.20 0.58 14.18
N TYR A 549 -8.95 0.22 15.43
CA TYR A 549 -8.44 -1.09 15.83
C TYR A 549 -9.39 -2.23 15.42
N LYS A 550 -8.83 -3.26 14.75
CA LYS A 550 -9.53 -4.46 14.24
C LYS A 550 -10.71 -4.15 13.28
N ILE A 551 -10.70 -3.01 12.57
CA ILE A 551 -11.71 -2.67 11.57
C ILE A 551 -11.14 -2.72 10.16
N ILE A 552 -11.81 -3.48 9.30
CA ILE A 552 -11.35 -3.75 7.94
C ILE A 552 -12.46 -3.34 6.95
N PRO A 553 -12.13 -2.62 5.86
CA PRO A 553 -10.82 -2.06 5.50
C PRO A 553 -10.47 -0.74 6.21
N TYR A 554 -11.47 -0.01 6.73
CA TYR A 554 -11.32 1.27 7.43
C TYR A 554 -12.56 1.51 8.31
N SER A 555 -12.47 2.38 9.31
CA SER A 555 -13.62 2.79 10.14
C SER A 555 -14.58 3.65 9.32
N TYR A 556 -14.05 4.71 8.71
CA TYR A 556 -14.78 5.50 7.74
C TYR A 556 -13.87 6.06 6.64
N ARG A 557 -14.47 6.32 5.48
CA ARG A 557 -13.80 6.89 4.31
C ARG A 557 -14.64 8.03 3.77
N ILE A 558 -14.01 9.16 3.45
CA ILE A 558 -14.65 10.29 2.80
C ILE A 558 -13.95 10.52 1.47
N GLU A 559 -14.69 10.59 0.37
CA GLU A 559 -14.15 10.90 -0.95
C GLU A 559 -14.97 12.00 -1.62
N ALA A 560 -14.29 12.84 -2.39
CA ALA A 560 -14.92 13.87 -3.20
C ALA A 560 -14.29 13.90 -4.59
N LEU A 561 -15.11 14.11 -5.61
CA LEU A 561 -14.69 14.16 -7.01
C LEU A 561 -15.47 15.24 -7.75
N GLY A 562 -14.75 16.19 -8.33
CA GLY A 562 -15.28 17.10 -9.34
C GLY A 562 -14.93 16.59 -10.75
N SER A 563 -15.82 16.75 -11.71
CA SER A 563 -15.61 16.38 -13.11
C SER A 563 -16.28 17.39 -14.05
N TYR A 564 -15.64 17.62 -15.20
CA TYR A 564 -16.12 18.51 -16.24
C TYR A 564 -16.15 17.78 -17.59
N ALA A 565 -17.31 17.81 -18.25
CA ALA A 565 -17.51 17.24 -19.58
C ALA A 565 -17.47 18.33 -20.64
N TYR A 566 -16.50 18.27 -21.56
CA TYR A 566 -16.24 19.34 -22.52
C TYR A 566 -17.28 19.43 -23.64
N LEU A 567 -17.90 18.32 -24.05
CA LEU A 567 -18.87 18.35 -25.16
C LEU A 567 -20.22 18.95 -24.74
N THR A 568 -20.62 18.72 -23.49
CA THR A 568 -21.90 19.21 -22.95
C THR A 568 -21.73 20.44 -22.05
N GLU A 569 -20.49 20.91 -21.84
CA GLU A 569 -20.15 22.05 -20.97
C GLU A 569 -20.74 21.91 -19.56
N SER A 570 -20.70 20.69 -19.03
CA SER A 570 -21.47 20.30 -17.84
C SER A 570 -20.56 19.84 -16.72
N PHE A 571 -20.96 20.15 -15.48
CA PHE A 571 -20.23 19.76 -14.28
C PHE A 571 -20.89 18.58 -13.57
N LYS A 572 -20.07 17.81 -12.85
CA LYS A 572 -20.51 16.82 -11.88
C LYS A 572 -19.62 16.90 -10.65
N PHE A 573 -20.25 16.98 -9.49
CA PHE A 573 -19.61 16.88 -8.20
C PHE A 573 -20.24 15.74 -7.41
N GLU A 574 -19.41 14.86 -6.88
CA GLU A 574 -19.81 13.73 -6.04
C GLU A 574 -19.00 13.74 -4.75
N ALA A 575 -19.66 13.55 -3.63
CA ALA A 575 -19.03 13.33 -2.34
C ALA A 575 -19.67 12.10 -1.67
N ASN A 576 -18.85 11.13 -1.27
CA ASN A 576 -19.31 9.93 -0.58
C ASN A 576 -18.62 9.81 0.78
N ALA A 577 -19.38 9.47 1.81
CA ALA A 577 -18.88 9.06 3.11
C ALA A 577 -19.33 7.63 3.38
N TYR A 578 -18.38 6.73 3.64
CA TYR A 578 -18.61 5.33 3.97
C TYR A 578 -18.25 5.12 5.43
N PHE A 579 -19.12 4.45 6.19
CA PHE A 579 -18.90 4.12 7.59
C PHE A 579 -19.11 2.63 7.78
N ASN A 580 -18.13 1.93 8.33
CA ASN A 580 -18.18 0.48 8.56
C ASN A 580 -18.44 0.10 10.02
N GLN A 581 -18.52 1.07 10.94
CA GLN A 581 -18.61 0.81 12.39
C GLN A 581 -19.60 1.72 13.13
N LEU A 582 -20.36 2.58 12.44
CA LEU A 582 -21.34 3.41 13.15
C LEU A 582 -22.41 2.58 13.85
N ILE A 583 -22.75 1.41 13.28
CA ILE A 583 -23.70 0.44 13.82
C ILE A 583 -23.12 -0.95 13.50
N ASP A 584 -23.01 -1.83 14.51
CA ASP A 584 -22.40 -3.16 14.36
C ASP A 584 -23.02 -3.96 13.20
N ASP A 585 -22.17 -4.58 12.37
CA ASP A 585 -22.52 -5.33 11.15
C ASP A 585 -23.28 -4.54 10.05
N TRP A 586 -23.46 -3.23 10.21
CA TRP A 586 -24.05 -2.34 9.21
C TRP A 586 -23.00 -1.39 8.61
N ARG A 587 -23.01 -1.29 7.28
CA ARG A 587 -22.26 -0.31 6.52
C ARG A 587 -23.20 0.80 6.08
N ILE A 588 -22.80 2.04 6.32
CA ILE A 588 -23.58 3.22 5.96
C ILE A 588 -22.82 3.98 4.87
N LYS A 589 -23.49 4.28 3.77
CA LYS A 589 -23.01 5.18 2.72
C LYS A 589 -23.90 6.41 2.68
N ILE A 590 -23.31 7.57 2.89
CA ILE A 590 -23.94 8.87 2.66
C ILE A 590 -23.33 9.44 1.38
N SER A 591 -24.17 9.83 0.43
CA SER A 591 -23.73 10.36 -0.86
C SER A 591 -24.43 11.66 -1.19
N GLY A 592 -23.64 12.70 -1.46
CA GLY A 592 -24.07 13.94 -2.06
C GLY A 592 -23.64 13.99 -3.53
N LYS A 593 -24.56 14.38 -4.41
CA LYS A 593 -24.29 14.56 -5.84
C LYS A 593 -24.91 15.87 -6.32
N ALA A 594 -24.15 16.66 -7.07
CA ALA A 594 -24.64 17.78 -7.87
C ALA A 594 -24.19 17.54 -9.32
N SER A 595 -25.11 17.44 -10.26
CA SER A 595 -24.76 17.04 -11.63
C SER A 595 -25.63 17.69 -12.68
N GLN A 596 -25.01 17.99 -13.82
CA GLN A 596 -25.66 18.38 -15.07
C GLN A 596 -25.58 17.28 -16.15
N LEU A 597 -25.20 16.05 -15.76
CA LEU A 597 -24.90 14.96 -16.70
C LEU A 597 -25.92 13.81 -16.69
N GLU A 598 -26.96 13.88 -15.85
CA GLU A 598 -27.92 12.79 -15.63
C GLU A 598 -28.80 12.53 -16.85
N ILE A 599 -29.46 13.56 -17.37
CA ILE A 599 -30.10 13.55 -18.69
C ILE A 599 -29.61 14.75 -19.51
N THR A 600 -29.09 14.47 -20.70
CA THR A 600 -28.55 15.52 -21.58
C THR A 600 -29.34 15.63 -22.88
N ARG A 601 -30.19 14.64 -23.19
CA ARG A 601 -31.02 14.58 -24.39
C ARG A 601 -32.35 13.89 -24.11
N PHE A 602 -33.42 14.32 -24.79
CA PHE A 602 -34.74 13.70 -24.71
C PHE A 602 -35.44 13.72 -26.07
N ASN A 603 -35.86 12.54 -26.54
CA ASN A 603 -36.50 12.33 -27.86
C ASN A 603 -38.01 12.02 -27.76
N GLY A 604 -38.61 12.22 -26.59
CA GLY A 604 -39.98 11.80 -26.29
C GLY A 604 -40.07 10.47 -25.54
N LEU A 605 -41.28 10.11 -25.14
CA LEU A 605 -41.61 8.83 -24.50
C LEU A 605 -42.00 7.80 -25.57
N GLY A 606 -41.59 6.54 -25.35
CA GLY A 606 -41.94 5.41 -26.21
C GLY A 606 -40.75 4.78 -26.91
N ASN A 607 -40.98 3.55 -27.37
CA ASN A 607 -40.02 2.70 -28.05
C ASN A 607 -39.88 3.04 -29.54
N GLU A 608 -40.90 3.64 -30.15
CA GLU A 608 -40.95 4.02 -31.58
C GLU A 608 -40.57 5.50 -31.83
N THR A 609 -40.03 6.21 -30.84
CA THR A 609 -39.64 7.62 -30.98
C THR A 609 -38.62 7.81 -32.10
N ILE A 610 -38.85 8.79 -32.97
CA ILE A 610 -38.00 9.07 -34.12
C ILE A 610 -36.92 10.09 -33.72
N ARG A 611 -35.69 9.86 -34.18
CA ARG A 611 -34.60 10.83 -34.06
C ARG A 611 -34.21 11.30 -35.46
N GLU A 612 -34.51 12.55 -35.75
CA GLU A 612 -34.06 13.21 -36.97
C GLU A 612 -32.66 13.79 -36.79
N GLU A 613 -31.79 13.53 -37.77
CA GLU A 613 -30.38 13.92 -37.70
C GLU A 613 -30.20 15.44 -37.72
N GLU A 614 -30.93 16.15 -38.59
CA GLU A 614 -30.88 17.60 -38.71
C GLU A 614 -31.29 18.29 -37.40
N LEU A 615 -32.41 17.87 -36.80
CA LEU A 615 -32.84 18.36 -35.49
C LEU A 615 -31.82 18.04 -34.39
N SER A 616 -31.22 16.84 -34.41
CA SER A 616 -30.20 16.46 -33.45
C SER A 616 -28.92 17.29 -33.58
N ASN A 617 -28.51 17.65 -34.80
CA ASN A 617 -27.32 18.47 -35.05
C ASN A 617 -27.53 19.92 -34.61
N ASN A 618 -28.77 20.41 -34.73
CA ASN A 618 -29.18 21.73 -34.25
C ASN A 618 -29.52 21.77 -32.75
N LYS A 619 -29.09 20.76 -31.96
CA LYS A 619 -29.30 20.67 -30.50
C LYS A 619 -30.78 20.64 -30.07
N TYR A 620 -31.72 20.36 -30.97
CA TYR A 620 -33.17 20.39 -30.68
C TYR A 620 -33.55 19.45 -29.52
N TYR A 621 -32.95 18.27 -29.43
CA TYR A 621 -33.24 17.30 -28.37
C TYR A 621 -32.45 17.52 -27.07
N GLN A 622 -31.64 18.59 -26.97
CA GLN A 622 -30.81 18.84 -25.79
C GLN A 622 -31.66 19.15 -24.56
N VAL A 623 -31.22 18.65 -23.41
CA VAL A 623 -31.81 18.93 -22.10
C VAL A 623 -30.74 19.49 -21.18
N GLU A 624 -31.02 20.64 -20.56
CA GLU A 624 -30.23 21.14 -19.44
C GLU A 624 -30.97 20.83 -18.14
N GLN A 625 -30.47 19.82 -17.44
CA GLN A 625 -30.96 19.42 -16.14
C GLN A 625 -29.91 19.76 -15.08
N GLU A 626 -30.33 20.41 -14.00
CA GLU A 626 -29.54 20.51 -12.77
C GLU A 626 -30.12 19.54 -11.75
N ASN A 627 -29.34 18.55 -11.32
CA ASN A 627 -29.79 17.55 -10.37
C ASN A 627 -28.93 17.54 -9.10
N TYR A 628 -29.59 17.63 -7.95
CA TYR A 628 -28.98 17.55 -6.63
C TYR A 628 -29.56 16.37 -5.87
N ILE A 629 -28.73 15.45 -5.42
CA ILE A 629 -29.16 14.26 -4.68
C ILE A 629 -28.38 14.16 -3.37
N LEU A 630 -29.09 14.00 -2.27
CA LEU A 630 -28.55 13.53 -1.00
C LEU A 630 -29.17 12.17 -0.70
N SER A 631 -28.34 11.16 -0.49
CA SER A 631 -28.81 9.79 -0.22
C SER A 631 -28.09 9.16 0.96
N SER A 632 -28.80 8.29 1.65
CA SER A 632 -28.27 7.43 2.71
C SER A 632 -28.63 5.98 2.37
N ILE A 633 -27.63 5.10 2.43
CA ILE A 633 -27.78 3.67 2.16
C ILE A 633 -27.18 2.90 3.32
N PHE A 634 -27.98 2.06 3.95
CA PHE A 634 -27.63 1.14 5.00
C PHE A 634 -27.53 -0.25 4.37
N SER A 635 -26.41 -0.93 4.57
CA SER A 635 -26.16 -2.26 4.02
C SER A 635 -25.70 -3.20 5.10
N THR A 636 -26.23 -4.41 5.14
CA THR A 636 -25.78 -5.45 6.08
C THR A 636 -25.55 -6.77 5.33
N PRO A 637 -24.40 -7.44 5.53
CA PRO A 637 -24.15 -8.74 4.94
C PRO A 637 -24.94 -9.82 5.71
N LEU A 638 -25.83 -10.54 5.01
CA LEU A 638 -26.47 -11.75 5.55
C LEU A 638 -25.55 -12.96 5.50
N SER A 639 -24.59 -12.96 4.56
CA SER A 639 -23.51 -13.94 4.46
C SER A 639 -22.32 -13.31 3.73
N LYS A 640 -21.27 -14.09 3.45
CA LYS A 640 -20.14 -13.64 2.63
C LYS A 640 -20.52 -13.24 1.19
N THR A 641 -21.70 -13.65 0.72
CA THR A 641 -22.13 -13.51 -0.70
C THR A 641 -23.44 -12.74 -0.86
N LEU A 642 -24.25 -12.63 0.21
CA LEU A 642 -25.58 -12.05 0.19
C LEU A 642 -25.64 -10.83 1.10
N SER A 643 -26.12 -9.70 0.58
CA SER A 643 -26.28 -8.45 1.33
C SER A 643 -27.67 -7.86 1.15
N LEU A 644 -28.21 -7.26 2.21
CA LEU A 644 -29.41 -6.44 2.17
C LEU A 644 -29.05 -4.96 2.17
N HIS A 645 -29.87 -4.16 1.50
CA HIS A 645 -29.72 -2.72 1.38
C HIS A 645 -31.05 -2.02 1.69
N PHE A 646 -30.99 -0.95 2.45
CA PHE A 646 -32.12 -0.05 2.71
C PHE A 646 -31.62 1.38 2.56
N GLY A 647 -32.40 2.25 1.95
CA GLY A 647 -31.95 3.62 1.74
C GLY A 647 -33.06 4.61 1.60
N SER A 648 -32.69 5.87 1.72
CA SER A 648 -33.55 7.00 1.39
C SER A 648 -32.76 8.06 0.65
N SER A 649 -33.45 8.86 -0.17
CA SER A 649 -32.83 10.01 -0.81
C SER A 649 -33.76 11.20 -0.93
N LEU A 650 -33.17 12.38 -0.84
CA LEU A 650 -33.76 13.66 -1.22
C LEU A 650 -33.14 14.07 -2.55
N GLU A 651 -33.98 14.45 -3.50
CA GLU A 651 -33.54 14.85 -4.84
C GLU A 651 -34.24 16.13 -5.27
N SER A 652 -33.50 17.07 -5.84
CA SER A 652 -34.03 18.26 -6.50
C SER A 652 -33.53 18.28 -7.93
N SER A 653 -34.46 18.20 -8.89
CA SER A 653 -34.19 18.25 -10.31
C SER A 653 -34.84 19.49 -10.92
N ASN A 654 -34.06 20.27 -11.67
CA ASN A 654 -34.54 21.41 -12.42
C ASN A 654 -34.21 21.25 -13.90
N VAL A 655 -35.23 21.03 -14.73
CA VAL A 655 -35.09 21.00 -16.20
C VAL A 655 -35.43 22.38 -16.75
N LYS A 656 -34.46 23.03 -17.39
CA LYS A 656 -34.65 24.35 -17.99
C LYS A 656 -35.42 24.25 -19.30
N SER A 657 -36.37 25.16 -19.51
CA SER A 657 -37.01 25.39 -20.80
C SER A 657 -36.10 26.29 -21.64
N ILE A 658 -35.64 25.80 -22.79
CA ILE A 658 -34.68 26.48 -23.66
C ILE A 658 -35.31 26.69 -25.02
N GLU A 659 -35.30 27.92 -25.54
CA GLU A 659 -35.81 28.23 -26.87
C GLU A 659 -35.22 27.31 -27.95
N ASN A 660 -36.04 26.95 -28.94
CA ASN A 660 -35.66 26.07 -30.04
C ASN A 660 -35.25 24.63 -29.62
N THR A 661 -35.69 24.16 -28.45
CA THR A 661 -35.54 22.75 -28.03
C THR A 661 -36.89 22.03 -27.96
N PHE A 662 -36.87 20.70 -27.95
CA PHE A 662 -38.04 19.83 -27.90
C PHE A 662 -38.90 20.05 -26.65
N LEU A 663 -38.30 20.49 -25.54
CA LEU A 663 -38.99 20.75 -24.28
C LEU A 663 -39.42 22.22 -24.11
N TYR A 664 -39.14 23.09 -25.08
CA TYR A 664 -39.56 24.50 -25.02
C TYR A 664 -41.09 24.60 -24.95
N ASP A 665 -41.59 25.29 -23.93
CA ASP A 665 -43.02 25.46 -23.64
C ASP A 665 -43.83 24.14 -23.58
N SER A 666 -43.16 23.01 -23.36
CA SER A 666 -43.85 21.72 -23.24
C SER A 666 -44.50 21.56 -21.86
N THR A 667 -45.61 20.82 -21.82
CA THR A 667 -46.29 20.43 -20.57
C THR A 667 -45.87 19.07 -20.05
N PHE A 668 -44.76 18.50 -20.56
CA PHE A 668 -44.26 17.21 -20.07
C PHE A 668 -43.97 17.26 -18.58
N TYR A 669 -44.51 16.29 -17.85
CA TYR A 669 -44.20 16.12 -16.44
C TYR A 669 -42.69 15.88 -16.26
N GLY A 670 -42.05 16.76 -15.49
CA GLY A 670 -40.60 16.81 -15.31
C GLY A 670 -39.95 18.08 -15.86
N VAL A 671 -40.62 18.89 -16.68
CA VAL A 671 -40.13 20.22 -17.09
C VAL A 671 -40.31 21.22 -15.95
N GLY A 672 -39.24 21.95 -15.61
CA GLY A 672 -39.19 22.82 -14.42
C GLY A 672 -38.57 22.14 -13.21
N LYS A 673 -38.83 22.69 -12.02
CA LYS A 673 -38.21 22.26 -10.76
C LYS A 673 -39.13 21.30 -10.00
N PHE A 674 -38.59 20.14 -9.63
CA PHE A 674 -39.27 19.14 -8.81
C PHE A 674 -38.34 18.62 -7.71
N SER A 675 -38.92 18.37 -6.54
CA SER A 675 -38.25 17.80 -5.39
C SER A 675 -38.88 16.45 -5.03
N PHE A 676 -38.05 15.43 -4.78
CA PHE A 676 -38.49 14.06 -4.50
C PHE A 676 -37.89 13.57 -3.19
N PHE A 677 -38.69 12.82 -2.43
CA PHE A 677 -38.21 11.90 -1.41
C PHE A 677 -38.31 10.49 -1.96
N ASN A 678 -37.30 9.65 -1.77
CA ASN A 678 -37.33 8.26 -2.22
C ASN A 678 -37.02 7.33 -1.05
N LEU A 679 -37.71 6.20 -0.99
CA LEU A 679 -37.44 5.10 -0.08
C LEU A 679 -37.09 3.86 -0.90
N GLY A 680 -35.94 3.26 -0.61
CA GLY A 680 -35.39 2.13 -1.36
C GLY A 680 -35.08 0.92 -0.49
N ALA A 681 -35.26 -0.26 -1.06
CA ALA A 681 -34.77 -1.52 -0.48
C ALA A 681 -34.17 -2.39 -1.59
N GLY A 682 -33.22 -3.25 -1.23
CA GLY A 682 -32.54 -4.08 -2.19
C GLY A 682 -31.86 -5.31 -1.59
N ILE A 683 -31.58 -6.27 -2.46
CA ILE A 683 -30.82 -7.47 -2.13
C ILE A 683 -29.80 -7.72 -3.23
N THR A 684 -28.57 -8.03 -2.82
CA THR A 684 -27.45 -8.29 -3.73
C THR A 684 -26.83 -9.64 -3.40
N TYR A 685 -26.72 -10.49 -4.41
CA TYR A 685 -25.93 -11.72 -4.38
C TYR A 685 -24.74 -11.56 -5.33
N ASP A 686 -23.52 -11.56 -4.78
CA ASP A 686 -22.30 -11.32 -5.54
C ASP A 686 -21.23 -12.37 -5.18
N ILE A 687 -20.85 -13.17 -6.18
CA ILE A 687 -19.76 -14.16 -6.10
C ILE A 687 -18.80 -14.01 -7.28
N ARG A 688 -18.72 -12.81 -7.85
CA ARG A 688 -17.75 -12.49 -8.88
C ARG A 688 -16.33 -12.61 -8.32
N ASP A 689 -15.42 -13.13 -9.12
CA ASP A 689 -13.99 -13.18 -8.83
C ASP A 689 -13.37 -11.78 -8.68
N ASN A 690 -13.92 -10.81 -9.40
CA ASN A 690 -13.48 -9.44 -9.40
C ASN A 690 -14.67 -8.48 -9.65
N ILE A 691 -14.75 -7.38 -8.92
CA ILE A 691 -15.91 -6.44 -9.00
C ILE A 691 -15.87 -5.59 -10.28
N GLY A 692 -14.67 -5.19 -10.72
CA GLY A 692 -14.47 -4.26 -11.83
C GLY A 692 -14.43 -4.94 -13.19
N PHE A 693 -13.65 -5.99 -13.33
CA PHE A 693 -13.49 -6.74 -14.58
C PHE A 693 -13.63 -8.25 -14.33
N PRO A 694 -14.84 -8.77 -14.10
CA PRO A 694 -15.06 -10.16 -13.72
C PRO A 694 -14.74 -11.12 -14.86
N GLN A 695 -14.13 -12.26 -14.54
CA GLN A 695 -13.92 -13.38 -15.46
C GLN A 695 -14.82 -14.57 -15.15
N SER A 696 -15.17 -14.77 -13.88
CA SER A 696 -16.04 -15.86 -13.44
C SER A 696 -17.02 -15.43 -12.33
N GLY A 697 -18.10 -16.19 -12.19
CA GLY A 697 -19.08 -15.99 -11.13
C GLY A 697 -20.36 -15.29 -11.58
N TYR A 698 -21.12 -14.83 -10.58
CA TYR A 698 -22.50 -14.37 -10.73
C TYR A 698 -22.73 -13.10 -9.92
N PHE A 699 -23.54 -12.20 -10.47
CA PHE A 699 -24.04 -11.02 -9.77
C PHE A 699 -25.53 -10.89 -10.02
N ILE A 700 -26.30 -10.80 -8.94
CA ILE A 700 -27.75 -10.60 -8.98
C ILE A 700 -28.07 -9.45 -8.04
N GLU A 701 -28.69 -8.40 -8.56
CA GLU A 701 -29.17 -7.27 -7.79
C GLU A 701 -30.66 -7.06 -8.07
N PHE A 702 -31.46 -6.99 -7.00
CA PHE A 702 -32.85 -6.59 -7.08
C PHE A 702 -33.05 -5.35 -6.20
N LEU A 703 -33.58 -4.27 -6.80
CA LEU A 703 -33.84 -2.99 -6.13
C LEU A 703 -35.30 -2.60 -6.30
N ILE A 704 -35.89 -2.06 -5.26
CA ILE A 704 -37.20 -1.42 -5.28
C ILE A 704 -37.09 -0.02 -4.70
N ASN A 705 -37.78 0.94 -5.30
CA ASN A 705 -37.85 2.32 -4.85
C ASN A 705 -39.29 2.82 -4.92
N TYR A 706 -39.72 3.52 -3.87
CA TYR A 706 -41.00 4.19 -3.79
C TYR A 706 -40.79 5.70 -3.60
N THR A 707 -41.48 6.49 -4.43
CA THR A 707 -41.45 7.94 -4.41
C THR A 707 -42.86 8.44 -4.10
N PRO A 708 -43.15 8.92 -2.87
CA PRO A 708 -44.47 9.43 -2.51
C PRO A 708 -44.78 10.81 -3.11
N GLU A 709 -46.05 11.18 -3.02
CA GLU A 709 -46.56 12.54 -3.26
C GLU A 709 -46.14 13.46 -2.11
N LEU A 710 -44.94 14.01 -2.20
CA LEU A 710 -44.35 14.85 -1.16
C LEU A 710 -43.54 15.98 -1.81
N PHE A 711 -43.42 17.11 -1.11
CA PHE A 711 -42.77 18.32 -1.63
C PHE A 711 -43.44 18.80 -2.93
N ASP A 712 -42.65 19.04 -3.98
CA ASP A 712 -43.13 19.50 -5.28
C ASP A 712 -43.54 18.32 -6.20
N ASN A 713 -43.49 17.08 -5.71
CA ASN A 713 -43.85 15.91 -6.49
C ASN A 713 -45.38 15.67 -6.50
N PRO A 714 -46.08 15.87 -7.64
CA PRO A 714 -47.54 15.82 -7.70
C PRO A 714 -48.14 14.40 -7.72
N ARG A 715 -47.30 13.37 -7.94
CA ARG A 715 -47.74 11.99 -8.19
C ARG A 715 -46.78 10.98 -7.57
N SER A 716 -47.33 9.92 -6.98
CA SER A 716 -46.53 8.83 -6.44
C SER A 716 -46.21 7.82 -7.53
N PHE A 717 -44.99 7.28 -7.48
CA PHE A 717 -44.59 6.21 -8.39
C PHE A 717 -43.67 5.22 -7.71
N PHE A 718 -43.64 4.01 -8.26
CA PHE A 718 -42.84 2.89 -7.79
C PHE A 718 -41.94 2.41 -8.91
N LYS A 719 -40.67 2.12 -8.60
CA LYS A 719 -39.66 1.66 -9.56
C LYS A 719 -38.99 0.40 -9.03
N SER A 720 -38.97 -0.66 -9.82
CA SER A 720 -38.29 -1.90 -9.52
C SER A 720 -37.29 -2.24 -10.60
N ARG A 721 -36.13 -2.77 -10.22
CA ARG A 721 -35.05 -3.15 -11.13
C ARG A 721 -34.48 -4.52 -10.73
N LEU A 722 -34.21 -5.34 -11.74
CA LEU A 722 -33.49 -6.60 -11.62
C LEU A 722 -32.30 -6.58 -12.58
N ASP A 723 -31.09 -6.88 -12.10
CA ASP A 723 -29.85 -6.96 -12.89
C ASP A 723 -29.16 -8.29 -12.60
N ILE A 724 -29.12 -9.17 -13.59
CA ILE A 724 -28.50 -10.50 -13.50
C ILE A 724 -27.32 -10.52 -14.46
N ARG A 725 -26.15 -10.89 -13.95
CA ARG A 725 -24.91 -11.00 -14.71
C ARG A 725 -24.21 -12.30 -14.41
N THR A 726 -23.67 -12.90 -15.45
CA THR A 726 -22.99 -14.19 -15.39
C THR A 726 -21.71 -14.10 -16.20
N TYR A 727 -20.65 -14.70 -15.68
CA TYR A 727 -19.33 -14.69 -16.29
C TYR A 727 -18.81 -16.12 -16.38
N PHE A 728 -18.54 -16.56 -17.61
CA PHE A 728 -17.98 -17.88 -17.89
C PHE A 728 -16.56 -17.72 -18.41
N GLU A 729 -15.60 -18.08 -17.58
CA GLU A 729 -14.20 -18.23 -17.99
C GLU A 729 -14.00 -19.58 -18.70
N ASN A 730 -13.23 -19.56 -19.79
CA ASN A 730 -12.88 -20.75 -20.54
C ASN A 730 -11.57 -20.54 -21.33
N ASP A 731 -10.91 -21.64 -21.68
CA ASP A 731 -9.63 -21.63 -22.40
C ASP A 731 -9.73 -22.22 -23.81
N ILE A 732 -10.94 -22.22 -24.40
CA ILE A 732 -11.12 -22.62 -25.80
C ILE A 732 -10.35 -21.63 -26.70
N PHE A 733 -9.30 -22.12 -27.36
CA PHE A 733 -8.32 -21.38 -28.20
C PHE A 733 -7.37 -20.46 -27.43
N THR A 734 -7.90 -19.54 -26.61
CA THR A 734 -7.14 -18.69 -25.68
C THR A 734 -8.01 -18.44 -24.43
N ASN A 735 -7.43 -17.89 -23.35
CA ASN A 735 -8.22 -17.46 -22.20
C ASN A 735 -9.27 -16.44 -22.66
N ASN A 736 -10.54 -16.77 -22.46
CA ASN A 736 -11.65 -15.95 -22.86
C ASN A 736 -12.77 -15.98 -21.81
N THR A 737 -13.56 -14.91 -21.80
CA THR A 737 -14.68 -14.75 -20.89
C THR A 737 -15.93 -14.42 -21.70
N LEU A 738 -16.97 -15.22 -21.53
CA LEU A 738 -18.32 -14.85 -21.97
C LEU A 738 -19.07 -14.21 -20.81
N SER A 739 -19.41 -12.92 -20.97
CA SER A 739 -20.22 -12.14 -20.05
C SER A 739 -21.64 -12.03 -20.60
N LEU A 740 -22.62 -12.51 -19.85
CA LEU A 740 -24.04 -12.36 -20.17
C LEU A 740 -24.71 -11.47 -19.13
N ARG A 741 -25.56 -10.54 -19.58
CA ARG A 741 -26.37 -9.68 -18.71
C ARG A 741 -27.81 -9.65 -19.18
N ALA A 742 -28.73 -9.82 -18.24
CA ALA A 742 -30.14 -9.55 -18.41
C ALA A 742 -30.54 -8.52 -17.35
N ALA A 743 -31.07 -7.37 -17.77
CA ALA A 743 -31.50 -6.32 -16.86
C ALA A 743 -32.87 -5.81 -17.26
N GLY A 744 -33.74 -5.63 -16.28
CA GLY A 744 -35.09 -5.12 -16.48
C GLY A 744 -35.45 -4.07 -15.45
N GLU A 745 -36.25 -3.10 -15.87
CA GLU A 745 -36.79 -2.06 -15.01
C GLU A 745 -38.29 -1.90 -15.28
N ILE A 746 -39.07 -1.69 -14.23
CA ILE A 746 -40.51 -1.44 -14.31
C ILE A 746 -40.84 -0.28 -13.38
N ILE A 747 -41.61 0.67 -13.89
CA ILE A 747 -42.15 1.82 -13.19
C ILE A 747 -43.67 1.76 -13.25
N LYS A 748 -44.32 2.09 -12.13
CA LYS A 748 -45.79 2.17 -12.02
C LYS A 748 -46.18 3.49 -11.38
N GLY A 749 -47.23 4.12 -11.90
CA GLY A 749 -47.66 5.47 -11.51
C GLY A 749 -47.17 6.52 -12.51
N ASP A 750 -47.58 7.77 -12.33
CA ASP A 750 -47.10 8.89 -13.16
C ASP A 750 -45.72 9.32 -12.66
N TYR A 751 -44.75 9.44 -13.57
CA TYR A 751 -43.38 9.83 -13.24
C TYR A 751 -42.87 10.93 -14.17
N PRO A 752 -41.92 11.76 -13.73
CA PRO A 752 -41.30 12.74 -14.60
C PRO A 752 -40.43 12.02 -15.64
N PHE A 753 -40.41 12.50 -16.88
CA PHE A 753 -39.82 11.75 -18.01
C PHE A 753 -38.39 11.22 -17.75
N TYR A 754 -37.54 11.99 -17.06
CA TYR A 754 -36.16 11.59 -16.73
C TYR A 754 -36.03 10.50 -15.65
N LYS A 755 -37.15 10.08 -15.02
CA LYS A 755 -37.21 8.95 -14.09
C LYS A 755 -37.62 7.63 -14.76
N GLY A 756 -38.13 7.70 -15.98
CA GLY A 756 -38.64 6.57 -16.74
C GLY A 756 -37.60 5.46 -16.97
N ALA A 757 -38.08 4.27 -17.32
CA ALA A 757 -37.25 3.15 -17.68
C ALA A 757 -36.62 3.40 -19.04
N SER A 758 -35.29 3.43 -19.07
CA SER A 758 -34.55 3.92 -20.22
C SER A 758 -33.66 2.88 -20.89
N LEU A 759 -33.40 3.10 -22.17
CA LEU A 759 -32.50 2.32 -23.01
C LEU A 759 -31.57 3.26 -23.79
N GLY A 760 -30.29 2.89 -23.89
CA GLY A 760 -29.25 3.63 -24.60
C GLY A 760 -28.15 4.19 -23.70
N GLY A 761 -26.92 4.25 -24.21
CA GLY A 761 -25.72 4.70 -23.50
C GLY A 761 -24.80 3.56 -23.06
N SER A 762 -23.67 3.89 -22.43
CA SER A 762 -22.62 2.92 -22.08
C SER A 762 -23.03 1.90 -21.01
N LYS A 763 -24.06 2.19 -20.20
CA LYS A 763 -24.55 1.32 -19.11
C LYS A 763 -25.73 0.42 -19.50
N SER A 764 -26.29 0.58 -20.70
CA SER A 764 -27.51 -0.10 -21.14
C SER A 764 -27.35 -0.68 -22.56
N LEU A 765 -27.72 0.05 -23.61
CA LEU A 765 -27.59 -0.37 -25.01
C LEU A 765 -26.57 0.53 -25.71
N ARG A 766 -25.35 0.04 -25.90
CA ARG A 766 -24.26 0.78 -26.54
C ARG A 766 -24.62 1.08 -27.99
N GLY A 767 -24.11 2.17 -28.55
CA GLY A 767 -24.41 2.58 -29.93
C GLY A 767 -25.66 3.45 -30.07
N TYR A 768 -26.53 3.51 -29.07
CA TYR A 768 -27.58 4.53 -28.95
C TYR A 768 -27.16 5.66 -28.00
N PRO A 769 -27.70 6.89 -28.15
CA PRO A 769 -27.59 7.97 -27.16
C PRO A 769 -27.98 7.53 -25.75
N THR A 770 -27.36 8.10 -24.71
CA THR A 770 -27.79 7.85 -23.33
C THR A 770 -29.26 8.25 -23.16
N ASN A 771 -30.08 7.37 -22.57
CA ASN A 771 -31.53 7.55 -22.38
C ASN A 771 -32.32 7.79 -23.70
N ARG A 772 -31.90 7.18 -24.81
CA ARG A 772 -32.52 7.36 -26.13
C ARG A 772 -34.01 7.01 -26.18
N PHE A 773 -34.40 5.93 -25.51
CA PHE A 773 -35.81 5.50 -25.40
C PHE A 773 -36.19 5.48 -23.92
N ILE A 774 -37.40 5.94 -23.59
CA ILE A 774 -37.89 6.09 -22.22
C ILE A 774 -39.36 5.66 -22.15
N GLY A 775 -39.72 4.87 -21.15
CA GLY A 775 -41.10 4.43 -20.93
C GLY A 775 -41.31 3.82 -19.56
N ASP A 776 -42.40 3.05 -19.40
CA ASP A 776 -42.84 2.49 -18.13
C ASP A 776 -42.06 1.22 -17.76
N ALA A 777 -41.53 0.50 -18.74
CA ALA A 777 -40.63 -0.62 -18.49
C ALA A 777 -39.52 -0.69 -19.53
N SER A 778 -38.40 -1.32 -19.18
CA SER A 778 -37.35 -1.66 -20.11
C SER A 778 -36.81 -3.06 -19.85
N LEU A 779 -36.36 -3.72 -20.91
CA LEU A 779 -35.69 -5.01 -20.83
C LEU A 779 -34.49 -5.01 -21.76
N ILE A 780 -33.36 -5.50 -21.25
CA ILE A 780 -32.07 -5.47 -21.92
C ILE A 780 -31.40 -6.83 -21.79
N PHE A 781 -30.85 -7.31 -22.90
CA PHE A 781 -29.99 -8.48 -22.98
C PHE A 781 -28.66 -8.08 -23.62
N GLN A 782 -27.55 -8.39 -22.96
CA GLN A 782 -26.21 -8.14 -23.47
C GLN A 782 -25.40 -9.42 -23.43
N SER A 783 -24.71 -9.71 -24.53
CA SER A 783 -23.69 -10.74 -24.62
C SER A 783 -22.39 -10.07 -25.00
N GLU A 784 -21.35 -10.26 -24.19
CA GLU A 784 -20.01 -9.74 -24.44
C GLU A 784 -19.00 -10.88 -24.32
N TRP A 785 -18.23 -11.09 -25.38
CA TRP A 785 -17.16 -12.06 -25.43
C TRP A 785 -15.82 -11.34 -25.41
N ARG A 786 -15.01 -11.63 -24.40
CA ARG A 786 -13.68 -11.05 -24.18
C ARG A 786 -12.65 -12.12 -24.49
N ILE A 787 -11.76 -11.85 -25.43
CA ILE A 787 -10.76 -12.79 -25.91
C ILE A 787 -9.39 -12.20 -25.62
N HIS A 788 -8.60 -12.91 -24.83
CA HIS A 788 -7.20 -12.56 -24.64
C HIS A 788 -6.43 -12.81 -25.94
N ILE A 789 -5.73 -11.79 -26.42
CA ILE A 789 -4.90 -11.89 -27.64
C ILE A 789 -3.44 -12.10 -27.27
N GLY A 790 -2.97 -11.42 -26.21
CA GLY A 790 -1.59 -11.55 -25.79
C GLY A 790 -1.16 -10.53 -24.75
N LYS A 791 0.11 -10.60 -24.37
CA LYS A 791 0.72 -9.78 -23.32
C LYS A 791 1.83 -8.91 -23.92
N PRO A 792 1.51 -7.76 -24.55
CA PRO A 792 2.52 -6.89 -25.10
C PRO A 792 3.39 -6.31 -23.97
N ARG A 793 4.72 -6.35 -24.13
CA ARG A 793 5.68 -5.90 -23.11
C ARG A 793 6.17 -4.45 -23.30
N VAL A 794 5.67 -3.74 -24.32
CA VAL A 794 6.32 -2.51 -24.83
C VAL A 794 5.97 -1.23 -24.05
N ILE A 795 4.82 -1.11 -23.34
CA ILE A 795 4.40 0.17 -22.71
C ILE A 795 4.10 0.07 -21.20
N ILE A 796 3.20 -0.82 -20.77
CA ILE A 796 2.99 -1.18 -19.36
C ILE A 796 2.56 -2.63 -19.42
N PRO A 797 3.20 -3.57 -18.75
CA PRO A 797 2.78 -4.96 -18.72
C PRO A 797 1.32 -5.16 -18.35
N GLY A 798 0.64 -5.92 -19.19
CA GLY A 798 -0.78 -6.14 -19.06
C GLY A 798 -1.27 -7.15 -20.07
N LYS A 799 -2.55 -7.49 -19.95
CA LYS A 799 -3.22 -8.41 -20.86
C LYS A 799 -3.99 -7.56 -21.88
N LEU A 800 -3.54 -7.61 -23.14
CA LEU A 800 -4.30 -7.07 -24.26
C LEU A 800 -5.33 -8.09 -24.70
N GLY A 801 -6.56 -7.64 -24.91
CA GLY A 801 -7.58 -8.46 -25.52
C GLY A 801 -8.56 -7.68 -26.37
N ILE A 802 -9.37 -8.42 -27.11
CA ILE A 802 -10.50 -7.91 -27.87
C ILE A 802 -11.77 -8.16 -27.07
N ARG A 803 -12.73 -7.23 -27.15
CA ARG A 803 -14.10 -7.49 -26.74
C ARG A 803 -14.99 -7.43 -27.98
N LEU A 804 -15.94 -8.35 -28.07
CA LEU A 804 -17.01 -8.34 -29.06
C LEU A 804 -18.31 -8.39 -28.30
N PHE A 805 -19.29 -7.59 -28.68
CA PHE A 805 -20.57 -7.59 -28.02
C PHE A 805 -21.73 -7.49 -29.00
N ALA A 806 -22.84 -8.10 -28.60
CA ALA A 806 -24.12 -7.99 -29.24
C ALA A 806 -25.19 -7.81 -28.16
N GLU A 807 -26.08 -6.87 -28.39
CA GLU A 807 -27.00 -6.40 -27.38
C GLU A 807 -28.36 -6.13 -28.03
N THR A 808 -29.41 -6.34 -27.26
CA THR A 808 -30.74 -5.91 -27.65
C THR A 808 -31.51 -5.44 -26.44
N GLY A 809 -32.40 -4.49 -26.67
CA GLY A 809 -33.32 -4.08 -25.63
C GLY A 809 -34.54 -3.41 -26.21
N ARG A 810 -35.50 -3.21 -25.32
CA ARG A 810 -36.79 -2.63 -25.65
C ARG A 810 -37.32 -1.85 -24.46
N VAL A 811 -37.96 -0.74 -24.76
CA VAL A 811 -38.80 0.01 -23.83
C VAL A 811 -40.27 -0.34 -24.09
N PHE A 812 -41.08 -0.25 -23.05
CA PHE A 812 -42.52 -0.46 -23.10
C PHE A 812 -43.19 0.76 -22.50
N LEU A 813 -44.13 1.35 -23.22
CA LEU A 813 -44.99 2.43 -22.75
C LEU A 813 -46.44 1.94 -22.80
N VAL A 814 -47.22 2.26 -21.77
CA VAL A 814 -48.66 2.01 -21.72
C VAL A 814 -49.32 2.65 -22.94
N ASP A 815 -50.26 1.92 -23.54
CA ASP A 815 -50.97 2.27 -24.78
C ASP A 815 -50.10 2.35 -26.06
N GLU A 816 -48.79 2.10 -25.99
CA GLU A 816 -47.93 1.95 -27.17
C GLU A 816 -47.91 0.50 -27.69
N LYS A 817 -48.28 0.32 -28.97
CA LYS A 817 -48.12 -0.96 -29.68
C LYS A 817 -46.83 -0.95 -30.48
N SER A 818 -45.75 -1.44 -29.89
CA SER A 818 -44.48 -1.70 -30.58
C SER A 818 -44.15 -3.19 -30.61
N ASN A 819 -43.47 -3.66 -31.65
CA ASN A 819 -42.79 -4.96 -31.66
C ASN A 819 -41.29 -4.79 -31.92
N LEU A 820 -40.80 -3.54 -31.90
CA LEU A 820 -39.44 -3.19 -32.25
C LEU A 820 -38.49 -3.52 -31.10
N TRP A 821 -37.50 -4.36 -31.40
CA TRP A 821 -36.35 -4.58 -30.53
C TRP A 821 -35.17 -3.81 -31.10
N HIS A 822 -34.63 -2.91 -30.29
CA HIS A 822 -33.44 -2.15 -30.67
C HIS A 822 -32.23 -3.04 -30.48
N GLN A 823 -31.35 -3.04 -31.48
CA GLN A 823 -30.18 -3.91 -31.51
C GLN A 823 -28.94 -3.07 -31.67
N SER A 824 -27.88 -3.49 -31.00
CA SER A 824 -26.55 -2.95 -31.23
C SER A 824 -25.52 -4.05 -31.17
N PHE A 825 -24.43 -3.83 -31.89
CA PHE A 825 -23.29 -4.71 -31.87
C PHE A 825 -22.02 -3.87 -31.97
N GLY A 826 -20.92 -4.44 -31.56
CA GLY A 826 -19.67 -3.71 -31.60
C GLY A 826 -18.52 -4.53 -31.09
N GLY A 827 -17.39 -3.85 -30.98
CA GLY A 827 -16.18 -4.45 -30.48
C GLY A 827 -15.19 -3.39 -30.07
N GLY A 828 -14.15 -3.85 -29.41
CA GLY A 828 -13.22 -2.99 -28.73
C GLY A 828 -11.95 -3.72 -28.33
N PHE A 829 -11.05 -2.96 -27.74
CA PHE A 829 -9.85 -3.47 -27.11
C PHE A 829 -9.91 -3.18 -25.62
N TYR A 830 -9.35 -4.09 -24.84
CA TYR A 830 -9.10 -3.85 -23.43
C TYR A 830 -7.65 -4.12 -23.09
N TYR A 831 -7.17 -3.40 -22.08
CA TYR A 831 -5.84 -3.55 -21.54
C TYR A 831 -5.90 -3.68 -20.03
N ASP A 832 -5.72 -4.89 -19.52
CA ASP A 832 -5.76 -5.17 -18.07
C ASP A 832 -4.37 -5.02 -17.47
N ILE A 833 -4.24 -4.22 -16.42
CA ILE A 833 -3.00 -3.95 -15.69
C ILE A 833 -3.15 -4.50 -14.26
N LEU A 834 -2.07 -5.11 -13.73
CA LEU A 834 -1.98 -5.63 -12.35
C LEU A 834 -3.15 -6.57 -11.97
N ASP A 835 -3.31 -7.66 -12.71
CA ASP A 835 -4.38 -8.65 -12.53
C ASP A 835 -5.78 -8.03 -12.36
N ARG A 836 -6.17 -7.21 -13.34
CA ARG A 836 -7.48 -6.56 -13.41
C ARG A 836 -7.70 -5.51 -12.31
N LEU A 837 -6.65 -4.96 -11.70
CA LEU A 837 -6.78 -3.81 -10.79
C LEU A 837 -7.26 -2.56 -11.53
N LEU A 838 -6.71 -2.34 -12.73
CA LEU A 838 -7.07 -1.26 -13.65
C LEU A 838 -7.19 -1.84 -15.06
N THR A 839 -8.34 -1.67 -15.68
CA THR A 839 -8.56 -2.02 -17.09
C THR A 839 -8.84 -0.77 -17.90
N ILE A 840 -8.09 -0.58 -18.99
CA ILE A 840 -8.33 0.46 -19.99
C ILE A 840 -9.21 -0.14 -21.08
N ASN A 841 -10.33 0.49 -21.40
CA ASN A 841 -11.26 -0.01 -22.40
C ASN A 841 -11.44 1.01 -23.52
N PHE A 842 -11.51 0.51 -24.75
CA PHE A 842 -11.93 1.25 -25.92
C PHE A 842 -12.98 0.44 -26.69
N ASP A 843 -14.21 0.93 -26.77
CA ASP A 843 -15.33 0.26 -27.44
C ASP A 843 -15.87 1.11 -28.61
N ILE A 844 -16.14 0.47 -29.74
CA ILE A 844 -16.93 1.02 -30.85
C ILE A 844 -18.25 0.25 -30.91
N ALA A 845 -19.37 0.96 -30.90
CA ALA A 845 -20.70 0.38 -30.93
C ALA A 845 -21.50 0.93 -32.12
N VAL A 846 -22.15 0.04 -32.84
CA VAL A 846 -23.00 0.36 -33.99
C VAL A 846 -24.44 0.04 -33.64
N SER A 847 -25.33 0.98 -33.92
CA SER A 847 -26.77 0.80 -33.85
C SER A 847 -27.43 1.24 -35.16
N LYS A 848 -28.76 1.11 -35.25
CA LYS A 848 -29.52 1.70 -36.37
C LYS A 848 -29.40 3.23 -36.42
N ASP A 849 -29.23 3.89 -35.27
CA ASP A 849 -29.20 5.35 -35.17
C ASP A 849 -27.80 5.91 -35.43
N LEU A 850 -26.75 5.33 -34.82
CA LEU A 850 -25.42 5.94 -34.72
C LEU A 850 -24.30 4.90 -34.57
N VAL A 851 -23.08 5.33 -34.92
CA VAL A 851 -21.82 4.72 -34.47
C VAL A 851 -21.28 5.54 -33.30
N ARG A 852 -20.90 4.88 -32.20
CA ARG A 852 -20.47 5.55 -30.96
C ARG A 852 -19.19 4.95 -30.40
N TYR A 853 -18.42 5.78 -29.72
CA TYR A 853 -17.11 5.46 -29.18
C TYR A 853 -17.09 5.68 -27.67
N TYR A 854 -16.39 4.79 -26.97
CA TYR A 854 -16.22 4.86 -25.52
C TYR A 854 -14.76 4.55 -25.17
N PHE A 855 -14.13 5.42 -24.39
CA PHE A 855 -12.83 5.20 -23.78
C PHE A 855 -12.96 5.44 -22.27
N TYR A 856 -12.69 4.43 -21.46
CA TYR A 856 -12.88 4.51 -20.01
C TYR A 856 -11.99 3.53 -19.26
N PHE A 857 -11.75 3.85 -18.01
CA PHE A 857 -11.05 2.97 -17.07
C PHE A 857 -12.06 2.24 -16.19
N THR A 858 -11.73 1.00 -15.84
CA THR A 858 -12.46 0.22 -14.84
C THR A 858 -11.51 -0.15 -13.71
N LYS A 859 -11.94 0.08 -12.46
CA LYS A 859 -11.20 -0.25 -11.25
C LYS A 859 -11.95 -1.32 -10.47
N SER A 860 -11.22 -2.13 -9.69
CA SER A 860 -11.75 -3.33 -9.06
C SER A 860 -11.94 -3.26 -7.55
N PHE A 861 -11.80 -2.07 -6.95
CA PHE A 861 -11.87 -1.82 -5.52
C PHE A 861 -12.81 -0.67 -5.17
#